data_AF-A0A1W0A3U6-F1
#
_entry.id   AF-A0A1W0A3U6-F1
#
_cell.length_a   1.000
_cell.length_b   1.000
_cell.length_c   1.000
_cell.angle_alpha   90.00
_cell.angle_beta   90.00
_cell.angle_gamma   90.00
#
_symmetry.space_group_name_H-M   'P 1'
#
loop_
_entity.id
_entity.type
_entity.pdbx_description
1 polymer ?
#
loop_
_entity_poly.entity_id
_entity_poly.type
_entity_poly.pdbx_seq_one_letter_code
_entity_poly.pdbx_strand_id
1 'polypeptide(L)'
;MERTQQPVVLVHGAFGWGQNTPLFGTMPSYWPLKELDDINPNYIVVEVGKISSDYDRACEVFYQLYGGQVDYGEEHSTNCGHLRFGATYQPAHPNWGENNPVHLLGHSCGSTTAIELYQLLCKDHFGVGSNYKWIKSIICICGPLTGSTLSNLLGVGPDTQLKMLSGGHIIGSSFALFWKLQEFYLPSLKALYNLNMSQWTTVTSWADIFSPNSQLYASHDICTTSLSQKLILSLVWDDIVPAARLQKNQSLIDMDKVHLFSVVTSAKDHPNVLSGMTWFLSLFTKSMNKHEPFQGFDSRHWANNDGVVNTYSQIYPRVTCGRYTPSIPSYSPSVGTITPSSCTPDVESRIRCNSHISIDLEAHIADENTPIKGRWYTYHVEKNHFCGTYIDPDAKDLYLNLFKMVNKYSNATPEGAMGWGQKTPFFNCFPSYWPNELKKINPNHLVVDVGKASSDYDRACEVFYQLFGGTVDYGEEHSKSCGHLRYGETYPTALHSNWSENNPVHLLGHSCGATTAIELYQLLCKDAFGVGSNHKWVKSIVSICGPLTGSTLGNLLGGDATKFLDYGSSGYVIGTALTVLWKFQEFYMPWLKSVYDLRMPQWCNHTSWQWVFSNCNHMMISRDLAFYDILPSRRLSKNEELIEMDKVHLLSIATSATHHRHILFLLSYYLKQFTQKMEQHALYDGFESEKWQHNDGVVNTWSQRYPHLDSFDQTALDHVENGTMMKGQWYCKTLNDRNHLCGTHWDEKACDLYNDIFGQMIAWESETQ
;
A
#
# COMPACT_ATOMS: atom_id res chain seq x y z
N MET A 1 -21.85 -3.49 -4.70
CA MET A 1 -20.94 -4.59 -4.31
C MET A 1 -19.56 -3.97 -4.15
N GLU A 2 -19.00 -4.04 -2.95
CA GLU A 2 -17.69 -3.48 -2.58
C GLU A 2 -16.65 -4.60 -2.55
N ARG A 3 -16.41 -5.23 -3.71
CA ARG A 3 -15.57 -6.42 -3.80
C ARG A 3 -14.11 -6.06 -3.51
N THR A 4 -13.51 -6.73 -2.54
CA THR A 4 -12.08 -6.60 -2.28
C THR A 4 -11.29 -7.29 -3.39
N GLN A 5 -10.18 -6.69 -3.83
CA GLN A 5 -9.31 -7.29 -4.84
C GLN A 5 -8.67 -8.59 -4.31
N GLN A 6 -8.27 -8.57 -3.05
CA GLN A 6 -7.70 -9.71 -2.34
C GLN A 6 -8.69 -10.30 -1.35
N PRO A 7 -8.63 -11.62 -1.08
CA PRO A 7 -9.58 -12.26 -0.18
C PRO A 7 -9.40 -11.77 1.25
N VAL A 8 -10.51 -11.64 1.97
CA VAL A 8 -10.53 -11.35 3.41
C VAL A 8 -10.63 -12.66 4.19
N VAL A 9 -9.62 -12.99 4.98
CA VAL A 9 -9.61 -14.17 5.85
C VAL A 9 -10.30 -13.82 7.17
N LEU A 10 -11.43 -14.46 7.43
CA LEU A 10 -12.26 -14.25 8.61
C LEU A 10 -11.86 -15.23 9.72
N VAL A 11 -11.20 -14.73 10.76
CA VAL A 11 -10.71 -15.49 11.90
C VAL A 11 -11.62 -15.25 13.10
N HIS A 12 -12.35 -16.28 13.52
CA HIS A 12 -13.32 -16.16 14.62
C HIS A 12 -12.63 -16.01 15.99
N GLY A 13 -13.37 -15.57 17.00
CA GLY A 13 -12.88 -15.41 18.37
C GLY A 13 -12.83 -16.71 19.19
N ALA A 14 -12.62 -16.56 20.50
CA ALA A 14 -12.83 -17.65 21.45
C ALA A 14 -14.31 -18.09 21.41
N PHE A 15 -14.56 -19.39 21.51
CA PHE A 15 -15.88 -20.00 21.39
C PHE A 15 -16.63 -19.79 20.06
N GLY A 16 -16.04 -19.09 19.09
CA GLY A 16 -16.59 -18.95 17.74
C GLY A 16 -16.49 -20.25 16.93
N TRP A 17 -17.06 -20.22 15.74
CA TRP A 17 -16.98 -21.30 14.76
C TRP A 17 -16.79 -20.73 13.36
N GLY A 18 -16.22 -21.54 12.47
CA GLY A 18 -16.06 -21.25 11.05
C GLY A 18 -17.29 -21.68 10.26
N GLN A 19 -17.08 -22.31 9.10
CA GLN A 19 -18.18 -22.73 8.21
C GLN A 19 -19.07 -23.83 8.82
N ASN A 20 -18.50 -24.66 9.69
CA ASN A 20 -19.23 -25.76 10.31
C ASN A 20 -20.00 -25.25 11.52
N THR A 21 -21.33 -25.18 11.41
CA THR A 21 -22.14 -24.66 12.51
C THR A 21 -22.44 -25.73 13.58
N PRO A 22 -22.43 -25.35 14.88
CA PRO A 22 -22.78 -26.24 15.98
C PRO A 22 -24.20 -26.81 15.91
N LEU A 23 -24.50 -27.74 16.83
CA LEU A 23 -25.80 -28.41 16.97
C LEU A 23 -26.26 -29.09 15.67
N PHE A 24 -25.43 -29.98 15.11
CA PHE A 24 -25.75 -30.71 13.87
C PHE A 24 -26.09 -29.80 12.68
N GLY A 25 -25.46 -28.61 12.62
CA GLY A 25 -25.69 -27.64 11.56
C GLY A 25 -26.92 -26.73 11.77
N THR A 26 -27.60 -26.80 12.91
CA THR A 26 -28.84 -26.04 13.15
C THR A 26 -28.61 -24.64 13.71
N MET A 27 -27.43 -24.36 14.27
CA MET A 27 -27.07 -23.02 14.69
C MET A 27 -26.77 -22.12 13.49
N PRO A 28 -27.04 -20.81 13.58
CA PRO A 28 -26.63 -19.88 12.56
C PRO A 28 -25.10 -19.84 12.42
N SER A 29 -24.64 -19.34 11.28
CA SER A 29 -23.23 -19.00 11.08
C SER A 29 -22.76 -18.00 12.14
N TYR A 30 -21.48 -18.06 12.51
CA TYR A 30 -20.87 -17.08 13.39
C TYR A 30 -20.79 -15.70 12.71
N TRP A 31 -20.46 -15.71 11.41
CA TRP A 31 -20.39 -14.54 10.55
C TRP A 31 -21.72 -14.30 9.82
N PRO A 32 -22.08 -13.05 9.49
CA PRO A 32 -23.25 -12.71 8.68
C PRO A 32 -22.99 -13.02 7.19
N LEU A 33 -22.88 -14.32 6.85
CA LEU A 33 -22.41 -14.76 5.53
C LEU A 33 -23.30 -14.25 4.38
N LYS A 34 -24.62 -14.17 4.59
CA LYS A 34 -25.55 -13.67 3.57
C LYS A 34 -25.27 -12.21 3.24
N GLU A 35 -25.08 -11.39 4.27
CA GLU A 35 -24.76 -9.98 4.14
C GLU A 35 -23.35 -9.80 3.53
N LEU A 36 -22.39 -10.66 3.90
CA LEU A 36 -21.05 -10.67 3.32
C LEU A 36 -21.08 -11.05 1.84
N ASP A 37 -21.87 -12.05 1.45
CA ASP A 37 -22.04 -12.47 0.04
C ASP A 37 -22.63 -11.33 -0.81
N ASP A 38 -23.58 -10.57 -0.25
CA ASP A 38 -24.18 -9.40 -0.90
C ASP A 38 -23.17 -8.24 -1.07
N ILE A 39 -22.26 -8.05 -0.11
CA ILE A 39 -21.32 -6.93 -0.10
C ILE A 39 -20.03 -7.27 -0.85
N ASN A 40 -19.36 -8.33 -0.43
CA ASN A 40 -18.06 -8.78 -0.89
C ASN A 40 -17.95 -10.32 -0.76
N PRO A 41 -18.26 -11.11 -1.80
CA PRO A 41 -18.11 -12.56 -1.75
C PRO A 41 -16.64 -13.04 -1.76
N ASN A 42 -15.64 -12.15 -1.78
CA ASN A 42 -14.22 -12.50 -1.77
C ASN A 42 -13.69 -12.62 -0.33
N TYR A 43 -14.16 -13.63 0.40
CA TYR A 43 -13.70 -13.94 1.75
C TYR A 43 -13.44 -15.43 1.95
N ILE A 44 -12.62 -15.76 2.94
CA ILE A 44 -12.30 -17.12 3.35
C ILE A 44 -12.59 -17.24 4.84
N VAL A 45 -13.48 -18.15 5.22
CA VAL A 45 -13.76 -18.44 6.64
C VAL A 45 -12.87 -19.59 7.09
N VAL A 46 -12.07 -19.36 8.12
CA VAL A 46 -11.22 -20.40 8.72
C VAL A 46 -11.83 -20.92 10.03
N GLU A 47 -11.52 -22.17 10.35
CA GLU A 47 -11.97 -22.87 11.55
C GLU A 47 -10.77 -23.15 12.46
N VAL A 48 -10.67 -22.47 13.59
CA VAL A 48 -9.55 -22.63 14.53
C VAL A 48 -10.00 -23.20 15.87
N GLY A 49 -9.05 -23.67 16.67
CA GLY A 49 -9.26 -24.19 18.02
C GLY A 49 -9.96 -23.17 18.91
N LYS A 50 -11.13 -23.51 19.48
CA LYS A 50 -12.00 -22.52 20.16
C LYS A 50 -11.41 -21.95 21.43
N ILE A 51 -10.49 -22.68 22.05
CA ILE A 51 -9.79 -22.32 23.29
C ILE A 51 -8.28 -22.57 23.23
N SER A 52 -7.74 -22.87 22.05
CA SER A 52 -6.28 -23.02 21.81
C SER A 52 -5.58 -21.66 21.83
N SER A 53 -4.26 -21.66 22.04
CA SER A 53 -3.49 -20.42 22.04
C SER A 53 -3.48 -19.72 20.68
N ASP A 54 -3.14 -18.43 20.67
CA ASP A 54 -2.99 -17.64 19.44
C ASP A 54 -1.97 -18.27 18.49
N TYR A 55 -0.90 -18.87 19.02
CA TYR A 55 0.15 -19.51 18.23
C TYR A 55 -0.38 -20.75 17.50
N ASP A 56 -1.04 -21.66 18.23
CA ASP A 56 -1.66 -22.85 17.66
C ASP A 56 -2.71 -22.47 16.61
N ARG A 57 -3.57 -21.50 16.94
CA ARG A 57 -4.59 -20.99 16.03
C ARG A 57 -3.96 -20.37 14.79
N ALA A 58 -2.86 -19.64 14.91
CA ALA A 58 -2.16 -19.04 13.77
C ALA A 58 -1.58 -20.12 12.84
N CYS A 59 -1.00 -21.19 13.40
CA CYS A 59 -0.57 -22.36 12.61
C CYS A 59 -1.75 -23.00 11.88
N GLU A 60 -2.89 -23.18 12.55
CA GLU A 60 -4.11 -23.71 11.95
C GLU A 60 -4.66 -22.82 10.82
N VAL A 61 -4.64 -21.48 10.97
CA VAL A 61 -5.01 -20.56 9.89
C VAL A 61 -4.05 -20.71 8.71
N PHE A 62 -2.73 -20.74 8.97
CA PHE A 62 -1.72 -20.87 7.92
C PHE A 62 -1.96 -22.11 7.07
N TYR A 63 -2.08 -23.30 7.68
CA TYR A 63 -2.25 -24.55 6.95
C TYR A 63 -3.63 -24.71 6.32
N GLN A 64 -4.67 -24.04 6.81
CA GLN A 64 -5.95 -23.96 6.10
C GLN A 64 -5.85 -23.14 4.80
N LEU A 65 -5.09 -22.05 4.81
CA LEU A 65 -4.88 -21.22 3.61
C LEU A 65 -3.90 -21.88 2.64
N TYR A 66 -2.74 -22.28 3.14
CA TYR A 66 -1.61 -22.81 2.36
C TYR A 66 -1.79 -24.29 1.96
N GLY A 67 -2.55 -25.06 2.74
CA GLY A 67 -2.69 -26.50 2.61
C GLY A 67 -1.56 -27.28 3.30
N GLY A 68 -1.83 -28.55 3.59
CA GLY A 68 -0.88 -29.46 4.26
C GLY A 68 -1.31 -29.87 5.66
N GLN A 69 -0.45 -30.64 6.33
CA GLN A 69 -0.65 -31.03 7.73
C GLN A 69 -0.17 -29.91 8.64
N VAL A 70 -1.00 -29.52 9.61
CA VAL A 70 -0.61 -28.54 10.63
C VAL A 70 0.63 -29.03 11.36
N ASP A 71 1.70 -28.25 11.33
CA ASP A 71 2.90 -28.41 12.13
C ASP A 71 2.97 -27.25 13.13
N TYR A 72 2.80 -27.55 14.41
CA TYR A 72 2.93 -26.58 15.51
C TYR A 72 4.40 -26.33 15.89
N GLY A 73 5.34 -27.10 15.32
CA GLY A 73 6.77 -27.01 15.60
C GLY A 73 7.22 -27.88 16.78
N GLU A 74 8.35 -28.55 16.62
CA GLU A 74 8.87 -29.53 17.59
C GLU A 74 9.19 -28.92 18.96
N GLU A 75 9.86 -27.77 18.98
CA GLU A 75 10.22 -27.06 20.22
C GLU A 75 8.96 -26.60 20.97
N HIS A 76 8.03 -25.97 20.26
CA HIS A 76 6.77 -25.48 20.84
C HIS A 76 5.96 -26.63 21.43
N SER A 77 5.69 -27.68 20.63
CA SER A 77 4.90 -28.82 21.09
C SER A 77 5.54 -29.58 22.25
N THR A 78 6.87 -29.65 22.32
CA THR A 78 7.58 -30.25 23.46
C THR A 78 7.41 -29.40 24.73
N ASN A 79 7.57 -28.07 24.61
CA ASN A 79 7.42 -27.14 25.73
C ASN A 79 5.97 -27.07 26.25
N CYS A 80 5.00 -27.18 25.33
CA CYS A 80 3.57 -27.11 25.62
C CYS A 80 2.95 -28.48 25.97
N GLY A 81 3.65 -29.59 25.68
CA GLY A 81 3.19 -30.94 26.03
C GLY A 81 2.07 -31.50 25.15
N HIS A 82 1.88 -30.97 23.93
CA HIS A 82 0.93 -31.49 22.95
C HIS A 82 1.64 -32.08 21.72
N LEU A 83 0.89 -32.70 20.82
CA LEU A 83 1.43 -33.24 19.57
C LEU A 83 1.92 -32.12 18.64
N ARG A 84 3.04 -32.40 17.96
CA ARG A 84 3.59 -31.54 16.90
C ARG A 84 2.68 -31.38 15.70
N PHE A 85 1.99 -32.44 15.30
CA PHE A 85 1.20 -32.44 14.08
C PHE A 85 -0.29 -32.49 14.40
N GLY A 86 -1.06 -31.66 13.70
CA GLY A 86 -2.52 -31.56 13.79
C GLY A 86 -3.24 -32.09 12.54
N ALA A 87 -4.39 -31.48 12.24
CA ALA A 87 -5.23 -31.81 11.10
C ALA A 87 -4.52 -31.52 9.76
N THR A 88 -4.97 -32.18 8.69
CA THR A 88 -4.50 -31.94 7.31
C THR A 88 -5.57 -31.24 6.50
N TYR A 89 -5.20 -30.16 5.83
CA TYR A 89 -6.11 -29.32 5.06
C TYR A 89 -5.74 -29.29 3.58
N GLN A 90 -6.75 -29.14 2.74
CA GLN A 90 -6.57 -28.69 1.36
C GLN A 90 -6.41 -27.16 1.34
N PRO A 91 -5.62 -26.59 0.42
CA PRO A 91 -5.39 -25.15 0.38
C PRO A 91 -6.68 -24.39 0.06
N ALA A 92 -7.17 -23.59 1.00
CA ALA A 92 -8.30 -22.69 0.79
C ALA A 92 -7.93 -21.48 -0.09
N HIS A 93 -6.65 -21.12 -0.17
CA HIS A 93 -6.12 -20.09 -1.08
C HIS A 93 -4.92 -20.62 -1.88
N PRO A 94 -5.16 -21.37 -2.97
CA PRO A 94 -4.08 -21.90 -3.80
C PRO A 94 -3.19 -20.79 -4.35
N ASN A 95 -1.87 -20.95 -4.21
CA ASN A 95 -0.85 -19.93 -4.54
C ASN A 95 -0.82 -18.71 -3.61
N TRP A 96 -1.32 -18.83 -2.37
CA TRP A 96 -1.09 -17.81 -1.35
C TRP A 96 0.40 -17.51 -1.19
N GLY A 97 0.74 -16.24 -1.28
CA GLY A 97 2.11 -15.74 -1.28
C GLY A 97 2.14 -14.23 -1.47
N GLU A 98 3.33 -13.65 -1.67
CA GLU A 98 3.49 -12.19 -1.87
C GLU A 98 2.63 -11.64 -3.03
N ASN A 99 2.47 -12.44 -4.09
CA ASN A 99 1.73 -12.05 -5.30
C ASN A 99 0.22 -12.23 -5.16
N ASN A 100 -0.24 -13.06 -4.21
CA ASN A 100 -1.66 -13.29 -3.93
C ASN A 100 -1.92 -13.10 -2.43
N PRO A 101 -1.65 -11.91 -1.86
CA PRO A 101 -1.72 -11.69 -0.43
C PRO A 101 -3.17 -11.60 0.06
N VAL A 102 -3.37 -11.59 1.36
CA VAL A 102 -4.72 -11.57 1.96
C VAL A 102 -4.90 -10.41 2.95
N HIS A 103 -6.16 -10.06 3.22
CA HIS A 103 -6.52 -9.23 4.37
C HIS A 103 -6.86 -10.14 5.54
N LEU A 104 -6.27 -9.93 6.72
CA LEU A 104 -6.67 -10.65 7.92
C LEU A 104 -7.73 -9.85 8.65
N LEU A 105 -8.90 -10.44 8.90
CA LEU A 105 -9.96 -9.87 9.71
C LEU A 105 -10.24 -10.80 10.88
N GLY A 106 -9.88 -10.35 12.07
CA GLY A 106 -10.07 -11.09 13.30
C GLY A 106 -11.19 -10.51 14.15
N HIS A 107 -12.09 -11.35 14.66
CA HIS A 107 -13.04 -10.97 15.72
C HIS A 107 -12.55 -11.46 17.07
N SER A 108 -12.60 -10.62 18.11
CA SER A 108 -12.17 -10.99 19.46
C SER A 108 -10.75 -11.60 19.46
N CYS A 109 -10.54 -12.78 20.02
CA CYS A 109 -9.25 -13.49 19.99
C CYS A 109 -8.76 -13.82 18.57
N GLY A 110 -9.64 -13.83 17.57
CA GLY A 110 -9.23 -13.91 16.17
C GLY A 110 -8.38 -12.71 15.74
N SER A 111 -8.54 -11.54 16.39
CA SER A 111 -7.68 -10.36 16.19
C SER A 111 -6.25 -10.61 16.64
N THR A 112 -6.10 -11.25 17.80
CA THR A 112 -4.78 -11.55 18.37
C THR A 112 -4.10 -12.71 17.62
N THR A 113 -4.88 -13.70 17.17
CA THR A 113 -4.45 -14.74 16.24
C THR A 113 -4.00 -14.17 14.89
N ALA A 114 -4.72 -13.19 14.33
CA ALA A 114 -4.33 -12.54 13.06
C ALA A 114 -2.98 -11.81 13.18
N ILE A 115 -2.74 -11.14 14.30
CA ILE A 115 -1.44 -10.53 14.60
C ILE A 115 -0.37 -11.62 14.73
N GLU A 116 -0.64 -12.69 15.47
CA GLU A 116 0.31 -13.80 15.66
C GLU A 116 0.71 -14.44 14.32
N LEU A 117 -0.27 -14.72 13.45
CA LEU A 117 0.00 -15.22 12.10
C LEU A 117 0.92 -14.28 11.32
N TYR A 118 0.65 -12.98 11.35
CA TYR A 118 1.54 -11.99 10.71
C TYR A 118 2.97 -12.07 11.27
N GLN A 119 3.14 -12.24 12.59
CA GLN A 119 4.45 -12.38 13.22
C GLN A 119 5.18 -13.65 12.78
N LEU A 120 4.49 -14.78 12.70
CA LEU A 120 5.04 -16.05 12.24
C LEU A 120 5.47 -15.98 10.77
N LEU A 121 4.63 -15.37 9.92
CA LEU A 121 4.97 -15.12 8.51
C LEU A 121 6.19 -14.22 8.37
N CYS A 122 6.31 -13.15 9.17
CA CYS A 122 7.47 -12.26 9.13
C CYS A 122 8.79 -12.94 9.49
N LYS A 123 8.74 -14.01 10.31
CA LYS A 123 9.91 -14.79 10.72
C LYS A 123 10.21 -15.96 9.77
N ASP A 124 9.42 -16.11 8.70
CA ASP A 124 9.37 -17.32 7.88
C ASP A 124 9.30 -18.62 8.69
N HIS A 125 8.46 -18.63 9.73
CA HIS A 125 8.39 -19.75 10.67
C HIS A 125 8.09 -21.09 9.99
N PHE A 126 7.30 -21.07 8.92
CA PHE A 126 6.89 -22.26 8.18
C PHE A 126 7.90 -22.71 7.10
N GLY A 127 8.98 -21.95 6.87
CA GLY A 127 10.04 -22.30 5.92
C GLY A 127 9.64 -22.28 4.44
N VAL A 128 8.66 -21.44 4.08
CA VAL A 128 8.10 -21.34 2.71
C VAL A 128 8.52 -20.05 1.99
N GLY A 129 9.44 -19.27 2.57
CA GLY A 129 9.79 -17.94 2.07
C GLY A 129 8.73 -16.88 2.40
N SER A 130 7.96 -17.10 3.47
CA SER A 130 6.94 -16.17 3.93
C SER A 130 7.54 -14.89 4.53
N ASN A 131 6.81 -13.78 4.42
CA ASN A 131 7.17 -12.49 5.02
C ASN A 131 5.94 -11.55 5.11
N TYR A 132 6.16 -10.33 5.58
CA TYR A 132 5.11 -9.32 5.78
C TYR A 132 4.23 -9.05 4.55
N LYS A 133 4.73 -9.25 3.33
CA LYS A 133 3.99 -8.95 2.09
C LYS A 133 2.84 -9.90 1.82
N TRP A 134 2.80 -11.07 2.48
CA TRP A 134 1.72 -12.04 2.36
C TRP A 134 0.39 -11.51 2.95
N ILE A 135 0.48 -10.45 3.77
CA ILE A 135 -0.65 -9.78 4.42
C ILE A 135 -0.71 -8.31 3.96
N LYS A 136 -1.87 -7.86 3.48
CA LYS A 136 -2.08 -6.47 3.05
C LYS A 136 -2.53 -5.57 4.19
N SER A 137 -3.45 -6.06 5.01
CA SER A 137 -3.97 -5.36 6.18
C SER A 137 -4.39 -6.32 7.28
N ILE A 138 -4.40 -5.82 8.51
CA ILE A 138 -4.94 -6.50 9.68
C ILE A 138 -6.08 -5.63 10.22
N ILE A 139 -7.26 -6.23 10.33
CA ILE A 139 -8.49 -5.61 10.81
C ILE A 139 -8.92 -6.36 12.06
N CYS A 140 -9.02 -5.64 13.16
CA CYS A 140 -9.39 -6.21 14.45
C CYS A 140 -10.79 -5.71 14.85
N ILE A 141 -11.72 -6.61 15.15
CA ILE A 141 -13.05 -6.26 15.67
C ILE A 141 -13.12 -6.75 17.12
N CYS A 142 -13.29 -5.82 18.07
CA CYS A 142 -13.39 -6.12 19.50
C CYS A 142 -12.18 -6.90 20.06
N GLY A 143 -10.99 -6.77 19.47
CA GLY A 143 -9.83 -7.60 19.79
C GLY A 143 -9.23 -7.30 21.18
N PRO A 144 -8.86 -8.30 22.00
CA PRO A 144 -8.13 -8.08 23.25
C PRO A 144 -6.64 -7.80 22.99
N LEU A 145 -6.32 -6.74 22.24
CA LEU A 145 -4.95 -6.48 21.74
C LEU A 145 -3.93 -6.21 22.86
N THR A 146 -4.39 -5.77 24.03
CA THR A 146 -3.59 -5.65 25.27
C THR A 146 -4.17 -6.54 26.40
N GLY A 147 -5.00 -7.53 26.06
CA GLY A 147 -5.67 -8.44 27.02
C GLY A 147 -7.03 -7.94 27.52
N SER A 148 -7.65 -8.66 28.45
CA SER A 148 -8.94 -8.32 29.06
C SER A 148 -8.89 -8.59 30.56
N THR A 149 -9.41 -7.65 31.37
CA THR A 149 -9.57 -7.84 32.82
C THR A 149 -10.59 -8.94 33.16
N LEU A 150 -11.34 -9.46 32.18
CA LEU A 150 -12.21 -10.63 32.35
C LEU A 150 -11.40 -11.87 32.78
N SER A 151 -10.18 -12.04 32.27
CA SER A 151 -9.29 -13.13 32.71
C SER A 151 -8.99 -13.04 34.21
N ASN A 152 -8.70 -11.84 34.71
CA ASN A 152 -8.46 -11.59 36.13
C ASN A 152 -9.74 -11.77 36.97
N LEU A 153 -10.89 -11.35 36.44
CA LEU A 153 -12.18 -11.57 37.09
C LEU A 153 -12.49 -13.06 37.24
N LEU A 154 -12.12 -13.86 36.24
CA LEU A 154 -12.25 -15.31 36.27
C LEU A 154 -11.20 -16.00 37.15
N GLY A 155 -10.31 -15.24 37.81
CA GLY A 155 -9.41 -15.73 38.84
C GLY A 155 -8.00 -16.05 38.38
N VAL A 156 -7.57 -15.53 37.22
CA VAL A 156 -6.16 -15.54 36.81
C VAL A 156 -5.41 -14.40 37.52
N GLY A 157 -4.41 -14.76 38.33
CA GLY A 157 -3.62 -13.81 39.12
C GLY A 157 -2.73 -12.88 38.28
N PRO A 158 -2.11 -11.86 38.91
CA PRO A 158 -1.10 -11.00 38.27
C PRO A 158 0.13 -11.79 37.76
N ASP A 159 0.38 -12.94 38.38
CA ASP A 159 1.42 -13.93 38.07
C ASP A 159 0.94 -14.99 37.07
N THR A 160 -0.13 -14.70 36.31
CA THR A 160 -0.75 -15.60 35.31
C THR A 160 -1.22 -16.95 35.88
N GLN A 161 -1.25 -17.16 37.19
CA GLN A 161 -1.69 -18.43 37.75
C GLN A 161 -3.21 -18.52 37.88
N LEU A 162 -3.77 -19.62 37.36
CA LEU A 162 -5.19 -19.93 37.49
C LEU A 162 -5.49 -20.51 38.88
N LYS A 163 -6.30 -19.80 39.67
CA LYS A 163 -6.66 -20.27 41.00
C LYS A 163 -7.59 -21.48 40.94
N MET A 164 -7.34 -22.50 41.76
CA MET A 164 -8.24 -23.65 41.90
C MET A 164 -9.64 -23.21 42.32
N LEU A 165 -10.67 -23.82 41.72
CA LEU A 165 -12.10 -23.49 41.93
C LEU A 165 -12.51 -22.05 41.58
N SER A 166 -11.63 -21.27 40.94
CA SER A 166 -12.02 -20.00 40.33
C SER A 166 -12.99 -20.20 39.16
N GLY A 167 -13.65 -19.12 38.72
CA GLY A 167 -14.54 -19.18 37.56
C GLY A 167 -13.85 -19.70 36.30
N GLY A 168 -12.62 -19.26 36.05
CA GLY A 168 -11.78 -19.72 34.94
C GLY A 168 -11.42 -21.20 35.05
N HIS A 169 -11.14 -21.69 36.27
CA HIS A 169 -10.86 -23.11 36.50
C HIS A 169 -12.09 -23.97 36.24
N ILE A 170 -13.27 -23.53 36.68
CA ILE A 170 -14.53 -24.26 36.46
C ILE A 170 -14.87 -24.29 34.97
N ILE A 171 -14.78 -23.15 34.29
CA ILE A 171 -15.05 -23.05 32.84
C ILE A 171 -14.04 -23.88 32.06
N GLY A 172 -12.74 -23.70 32.33
CA GLY A 172 -11.65 -24.46 31.71
C GLY A 172 -11.83 -25.97 31.89
N SER A 173 -12.09 -26.43 33.12
CA SER A 173 -12.36 -27.84 33.42
C SER A 173 -13.58 -28.38 32.70
N SER A 174 -14.62 -27.57 32.53
CA SER A 174 -15.83 -27.96 31.80
C SER A 174 -15.54 -28.17 30.32
N PHE A 175 -14.78 -27.27 29.69
CA PHE A 175 -14.37 -27.42 28.29
C PHE A 175 -13.36 -28.55 28.09
N ALA A 176 -12.41 -28.72 29.01
CA ALA A 176 -11.46 -29.82 29.00
C ALA A 176 -12.16 -31.18 29.15
N LEU A 177 -13.16 -31.27 30.04
CA LEU A 177 -14.03 -32.43 30.18
C LEU A 177 -14.79 -32.71 28.88
N PHE A 178 -15.43 -31.68 28.30
CA PHE A 178 -16.17 -31.82 27.05
C PHE A 178 -15.27 -32.23 25.88
N TRP A 179 -14.07 -31.65 25.78
CA TRP A 179 -13.00 -32.05 24.85
C TRP A 179 -12.63 -33.53 25.02
N LYS A 180 -12.32 -33.96 26.24
CA LYS A 180 -11.94 -35.34 26.49
C LYS A 180 -13.06 -36.32 26.15
N LEU A 181 -14.31 -35.96 26.45
CA LEU A 181 -15.48 -36.75 26.07
C LEU A 181 -15.61 -36.84 24.54
N GLN A 182 -15.46 -35.75 23.80
CA GLN A 182 -15.61 -35.78 22.33
C GLN A 182 -14.44 -36.49 21.61
N GLU A 183 -13.22 -36.44 22.13
CA GLU A 183 -12.06 -37.07 21.48
C GLU A 183 -11.94 -38.57 21.75
N PHE A 184 -12.23 -39.01 22.99
CA PHE A 184 -11.93 -40.39 23.41
C PHE A 184 -13.14 -41.29 23.63
N TYR A 185 -14.33 -40.74 23.91
CA TYR A 185 -15.47 -41.54 24.37
C TYR A 185 -16.70 -41.42 23.46
N LEU A 186 -17.04 -40.20 23.04
CA LEU A 186 -18.25 -39.87 22.30
C LEU A 186 -17.94 -38.96 21.10
N PRO A 187 -17.35 -39.48 20.01
CA PRO A 187 -17.00 -38.67 18.82
C PRO A 187 -18.17 -37.91 18.19
N SER A 188 -19.41 -38.38 18.39
CA SER A 188 -20.62 -37.68 17.94
C SER A 188 -20.79 -36.29 18.58
N LEU A 189 -20.17 -36.01 19.74
CA LEU A 189 -20.15 -34.68 20.34
C LEU A 189 -19.42 -33.64 19.48
N LYS A 190 -18.56 -34.04 18.54
CA LYS A 190 -17.95 -33.12 17.56
C LYS A 190 -19.00 -32.47 16.66
N ALA A 191 -20.08 -33.18 16.34
CA ALA A 191 -21.21 -32.61 15.59
C ALA A 191 -22.06 -31.65 16.44
N LEU A 192 -21.99 -31.76 17.77
CA LEU A 192 -22.62 -30.83 18.69
C LEU A 192 -21.81 -29.53 18.79
N TYR A 193 -20.50 -29.64 19.06
CA TYR A 193 -19.60 -28.50 19.16
C TYR A 193 -18.11 -28.94 19.10
N ASN A 194 -17.52 -28.99 17.91
CA ASN A 194 -16.12 -29.45 17.77
C ASN A 194 -15.13 -28.43 18.34
N LEU A 195 -14.40 -28.76 19.40
CA LEU A 195 -13.41 -27.83 19.99
C LEU A 195 -12.15 -27.63 19.13
N ASN A 196 -11.91 -28.52 18.17
CA ASN A 196 -10.77 -28.50 17.25
C ASN A 196 -9.43 -28.44 17.98
N MET A 197 -9.22 -29.38 18.91
CA MET A 197 -8.03 -29.48 19.77
C MET A 197 -7.40 -30.87 19.66
N SER A 198 -7.23 -31.38 18.45
CA SER A 198 -6.72 -32.75 18.21
C SER A 198 -5.27 -32.98 18.66
N GLN A 199 -4.48 -31.91 18.77
CA GLN A 199 -3.09 -31.94 19.22
C GLN A 199 -2.95 -32.34 20.69
N TRP A 200 -3.97 -32.11 21.51
CA TRP A 200 -3.93 -32.38 22.95
C TRP A 200 -4.17 -33.85 23.32
N THR A 201 -4.28 -34.76 22.35
CA THR A 201 -4.61 -36.18 22.58
C THR A 201 -3.57 -36.96 23.40
N THR A 202 -2.39 -36.38 23.66
CA THR A 202 -1.40 -36.90 24.62
C THR A 202 -1.87 -36.78 26.08
N VAL A 203 -2.75 -35.83 26.39
CA VAL A 203 -3.31 -35.61 27.74
C VAL A 203 -4.42 -36.63 28.01
N THR A 204 -4.05 -37.76 28.60
CA THR A 204 -4.95 -38.90 28.81
C THR A 204 -5.46 -39.04 30.25
N SER A 205 -4.83 -38.40 31.23
CA SER A 205 -5.23 -38.52 32.64
C SER A 205 -6.50 -37.73 32.95
N TRP A 206 -7.36 -38.24 33.82
CA TRP A 206 -8.51 -37.48 34.35
C TRP A 206 -8.09 -36.44 35.37
N ALA A 207 -6.97 -36.64 36.06
CA ALA A 207 -6.42 -35.66 36.98
C ALA A 207 -6.01 -34.37 36.24
N ASP A 208 -5.51 -34.49 35.00
CA ASP A 208 -5.08 -33.35 34.20
C ASP A 208 -6.23 -32.44 33.77
N ILE A 209 -7.47 -32.96 33.71
CA ILE A 209 -8.66 -32.19 33.33
C ILE A 209 -9.09 -31.21 34.43
N PHE A 210 -8.92 -31.59 35.69
CA PHE A 210 -9.41 -30.85 36.86
C PHE A 210 -8.30 -30.23 37.72
N SER A 211 -7.04 -30.42 37.34
CA SER A 211 -5.89 -29.86 38.04
C SER A 211 -5.48 -28.55 37.35
N PRO A 212 -5.50 -27.40 38.03
CA PRO A 212 -5.07 -26.13 37.44
C PRO A 212 -3.56 -26.11 37.12
N ASN A 213 -2.80 -27.09 37.61
CA ASN A 213 -1.36 -27.24 37.40
C ASN A 213 -1.02 -28.27 36.31
N SER A 214 -2.01 -28.83 35.61
CA SER A 214 -1.74 -29.80 34.54
C SER A 214 -1.13 -29.11 33.31
N GLN A 215 -0.49 -29.89 32.44
CA GLN A 215 0.05 -29.36 31.17
C GLN A 215 -1.02 -28.72 30.27
N LEU A 216 -2.28 -29.14 30.39
CA LEU A 216 -3.38 -28.54 29.63
C LEU A 216 -3.63 -27.08 30.05
N TYR A 217 -3.43 -26.78 31.33
CA TYR A 217 -3.56 -25.43 31.83
C TYR A 217 -2.23 -24.71 31.78
N ALA A 218 -1.12 -25.27 32.29
CA ALA A 218 0.16 -24.62 32.58
C ALA A 218 1.24 -24.69 31.47
N SER A 219 0.85 -24.75 30.20
CA SER A 219 1.76 -24.87 29.06
C SER A 219 2.25 -23.49 28.55
N HIS A 220 3.41 -23.42 27.89
CA HIS A 220 4.19 -22.17 27.74
C HIS A 220 4.27 -21.68 26.28
N ASP A 221 3.57 -20.60 25.95
CA ASP A 221 3.63 -19.98 24.60
C ASP A 221 4.74 -18.93 24.42
N ILE A 222 5.43 -18.51 25.50
CA ILE A 222 6.45 -17.45 25.45
C ILE A 222 7.86 -18.05 25.46
N CYS A 223 8.49 -18.12 24.28
CA CYS A 223 9.91 -18.40 24.15
C CYS A 223 10.73 -17.12 24.46
N THR A 224 11.11 -16.91 25.73
CA THR A 224 12.19 -15.98 26.08
C THR A 224 13.25 -16.69 26.93
N THR A 225 14.50 -16.54 26.53
CA THR A 225 15.70 -17.22 27.06
C THR A 225 16.17 -16.73 28.44
N SER A 226 15.30 -16.15 29.27
CA SER A 226 15.67 -15.74 30.64
C SER A 226 15.15 -16.72 31.68
N LEU A 227 16.11 -17.34 32.37
CA LEU A 227 16.01 -18.43 33.37
C LEU A 227 15.22 -18.12 34.66
N SER A 228 14.28 -17.17 34.67
CA SER A 228 13.54 -16.82 35.89
C SER A 228 12.18 -16.17 35.61
N GLN A 229 11.16 -16.97 35.32
CA GLN A 229 9.77 -16.72 35.75
C GLN A 229 8.93 -17.99 35.50
N LYS A 230 8.32 -18.51 36.58
CA LYS A 230 7.64 -19.81 36.66
C LYS A 230 6.11 -19.64 36.54
N LEU A 231 5.47 -20.61 35.88
CA LEU A 231 4.03 -20.89 35.71
C LEU A 231 3.25 -19.91 34.81
N ILE A 232 2.94 -20.37 33.59
CA ILE A 232 2.17 -19.65 32.55
C ILE A 232 1.21 -20.66 31.92
N LEU A 233 -0.03 -20.26 31.60
CA LEU A 233 -1.07 -21.12 31.03
C LEU A 233 -1.10 -21.10 29.47
N SER A 234 -1.62 -22.14 28.79
CA SER A 234 -1.64 -22.22 27.30
C SER A 234 -2.99 -22.31 26.61
N LEU A 235 -4.08 -22.20 27.38
CA LEU A 235 -5.39 -21.97 26.76
C LEU A 235 -5.53 -20.47 26.47
N VAL A 236 -6.49 -20.09 25.62
CA VAL A 236 -6.82 -18.68 25.26
C VAL A 236 -6.73 -17.71 26.43
N TRP A 237 -7.02 -18.19 27.65
CA TRP A 237 -6.95 -17.44 28.90
C TRP A 237 -5.66 -16.64 29.09
N ASP A 238 -4.49 -17.14 28.68
CA ASP A 238 -3.22 -16.42 28.89
C ASP A 238 -2.93 -15.37 27.83
N ASP A 239 -3.25 -15.65 26.58
CA ASP A 239 -3.14 -14.67 25.49
C ASP A 239 -4.03 -13.44 25.72
N ILE A 240 -5.06 -13.57 26.57
CA ILE A 240 -5.93 -12.47 26.98
C ILE A 240 -5.64 -11.94 28.38
N VAL A 241 -4.67 -12.46 29.15
CA VAL A 241 -4.27 -11.83 30.42
C VAL A 241 -3.52 -10.53 30.12
N PRO A 242 -3.92 -9.38 30.69
CA PRO A 242 -3.30 -8.11 30.34
C PRO A 242 -1.78 -8.06 30.57
N ALA A 243 -1.28 -8.71 31.62
CA ALA A 243 0.15 -8.78 31.91
C ALA A 243 0.92 -9.61 30.86
N ALA A 244 0.47 -10.84 30.60
CA ALA A 244 1.05 -11.73 29.59
C ALA A 244 0.97 -11.11 28.18
N ARG A 245 -0.18 -10.52 27.84
CA ARG A 245 -0.37 -9.91 26.52
C ARG A 245 0.52 -8.69 26.32
N LEU A 246 0.69 -7.86 27.35
CA LEU A 246 1.63 -6.73 27.31
C LEU A 246 3.08 -7.20 27.10
N GLN A 247 3.49 -8.29 27.78
CA GLN A 247 4.80 -8.90 27.58
C GLN A 247 4.96 -9.45 26.16
N LYS A 248 3.97 -10.19 25.64
CA LYS A 248 3.96 -10.71 24.27
C LYS A 248 4.07 -9.56 23.26
N ASN A 249 3.34 -8.47 23.47
CA ASN A 249 3.38 -7.28 22.63
C ASN A 249 4.78 -6.64 22.55
N GLN A 250 5.59 -6.71 23.62
CA GLN A 250 6.97 -6.21 23.60
C GLN A 250 7.85 -6.99 22.61
N SER A 251 7.55 -8.27 22.38
CA SER A 251 8.31 -9.13 21.45
C SER A 251 7.88 -9.03 19.98
N LEU A 252 6.77 -8.34 19.67
CA LEU A 252 6.25 -8.22 18.30
C LEU A 252 7.25 -7.51 17.37
N ILE A 253 7.43 -8.03 16.17
CA ILE A 253 8.05 -7.34 15.05
C ILE A 253 7.17 -6.14 14.69
N ASP A 254 7.82 -5.03 14.31
CA ASP A 254 7.11 -3.81 13.94
C ASP A 254 6.17 -4.06 12.75
N MET A 255 4.96 -3.55 12.84
CA MET A 255 3.90 -3.73 11.82
C MET A 255 3.87 -2.52 10.87
N ASP A 256 5.02 -1.87 10.67
CA ASP A 256 5.17 -0.62 9.92
C ASP A 256 4.89 -0.75 8.42
N LYS A 257 4.82 -1.99 7.91
CA LYS A 257 4.60 -2.30 6.49
C LYS A 257 3.18 -2.71 6.13
N VAL A 258 2.27 -2.80 7.10
CA VAL A 258 0.86 -3.21 6.88
C VAL A 258 -0.12 -2.13 7.34
N HIS A 259 -1.32 -2.12 6.75
CA HIS A 259 -2.40 -1.27 7.22
C HIS A 259 -3.07 -1.90 8.43
N LEU A 260 -3.31 -1.12 9.49
CA LEU A 260 -3.77 -1.60 10.79
C LEU A 260 -5.05 -0.87 11.19
N PHE A 261 -6.12 -1.63 11.37
CA PHE A 261 -7.44 -1.10 11.72
C PHE A 261 -7.98 -1.80 12.96
N SER A 262 -8.60 -1.03 13.86
CA SER A 262 -9.32 -1.57 15.00
C SER A 262 -10.73 -0.99 15.10
N VAL A 263 -11.72 -1.86 15.20
CA VAL A 263 -13.10 -1.54 15.54
C VAL A 263 -13.26 -1.74 17.04
N VAL A 264 -13.38 -0.61 17.74
CA VAL A 264 -13.38 -0.50 19.19
C VAL A 264 -14.81 -0.34 19.69
N THR A 265 -15.30 -1.32 20.44
CA THR A 265 -16.67 -1.35 20.95
C THR A 265 -16.77 -0.89 22.41
N SER A 266 -17.93 -0.33 22.75
CA SER A 266 -18.27 0.12 24.10
C SER A 266 -19.76 -0.05 24.34
N ALA A 267 -20.12 -0.79 25.39
CA ALA A 267 -21.52 -1.08 25.74
C ALA A 267 -22.11 -0.12 26.79
N LYS A 268 -21.50 1.06 27.01
CA LYS A 268 -21.75 1.94 28.15
C LYS A 268 -23.20 2.44 28.27
N ASP A 269 -23.90 2.62 27.15
CA ASP A 269 -25.23 3.25 27.11
C ASP A 269 -26.25 2.47 26.25
N HIS A 270 -25.92 1.26 25.79
CA HIS A 270 -26.76 0.47 24.88
C HIS A 270 -27.43 -0.72 25.63
N PRO A 271 -28.78 -0.83 25.62
CA PRO A 271 -29.49 -1.96 26.24
C PRO A 271 -29.16 -3.25 25.48
N ASN A 272 -28.43 -4.17 26.13
CA ASN A 272 -27.76 -5.28 25.46
C ASN A 272 -27.86 -6.59 26.24
N VAL A 273 -27.72 -7.71 25.51
CA VAL A 273 -27.64 -9.10 26.02
C VAL A 273 -26.56 -9.27 27.11
N LEU A 274 -25.50 -8.46 27.08
CA LEU A 274 -24.38 -8.51 28.02
C LEU A 274 -24.35 -7.37 29.06
N SER A 275 -25.41 -6.57 29.18
CA SER A 275 -25.45 -5.40 30.08
C SER A 275 -25.01 -5.69 31.53
N GLY A 276 -25.43 -6.83 32.08
CA GLY A 276 -25.00 -7.28 33.41
C GLY A 276 -23.50 -7.59 33.49
N MET A 277 -22.95 -8.24 32.46
CA MET A 277 -21.51 -8.54 32.38
C MET A 277 -20.69 -7.26 32.20
N THR A 278 -21.16 -6.33 31.37
CA THR A 278 -20.53 -5.01 31.18
C THR A 278 -20.40 -4.26 32.50
N TRP A 279 -21.50 -4.23 33.27
CA TRP A 279 -21.53 -3.60 34.59
C TRP A 279 -20.60 -4.29 35.57
N PHE A 280 -20.66 -5.63 35.66
CA PHE A 280 -19.86 -6.41 36.60
C PHE A 280 -18.36 -6.32 36.30
N LEU A 281 -17.97 -6.44 35.02
CA LEU A 281 -16.59 -6.27 34.57
C LEU A 281 -16.08 -4.83 34.83
N SER A 282 -16.94 -3.83 34.65
CA SER A 282 -16.61 -2.43 34.97
C SER A 282 -16.37 -2.22 36.47
N LEU A 283 -17.26 -2.77 37.32
CA LEU A 283 -17.10 -2.71 38.77
C LEU A 283 -15.83 -3.41 39.24
N PHE A 284 -15.60 -4.63 38.76
CA PHE A 284 -14.39 -5.39 39.08
C PHE A 284 -13.14 -4.62 38.65
N THR A 285 -13.11 -4.12 37.42
CA THR A 285 -11.96 -3.35 36.91
C THR A 285 -11.70 -2.11 37.74
N LYS A 286 -12.75 -1.41 38.18
CA LYS A 286 -12.64 -0.24 39.08
C LYS A 286 -12.13 -0.60 40.48
N SER A 287 -12.40 -1.81 40.97
CA SER A 287 -11.90 -2.26 42.28
C SER A 287 -10.47 -2.80 42.24
N MET A 288 -9.87 -2.97 41.06
CA MET A 288 -8.46 -3.35 40.92
C MET A 288 -7.51 -2.21 41.37
N ASN A 289 -6.41 -2.57 42.02
CA ASN A 289 -5.42 -1.61 42.50
C ASN A 289 -4.67 -0.96 41.33
N LYS A 290 -4.18 0.26 41.57
CA LYS A 290 -3.27 0.93 40.64
C LYS A 290 -1.97 0.11 40.52
N HIS A 291 -1.51 -0.12 39.29
CA HIS A 291 -0.36 -0.98 38.97
C HIS A 291 -0.56 -2.51 39.13
N GLU A 292 -1.79 -2.99 39.29
CA GLU A 292 -2.14 -4.41 39.19
C GLU A 292 -3.18 -4.60 38.07
N PRO A 293 -3.00 -5.51 37.10
CA PRO A 293 -2.14 -6.70 37.15
C PRO A 293 -0.71 -6.49 36.63
N PHE A 294 -0.38 -5.30 36.12
CA PHE A 294 0.99 -4.98 35.64
C PHE A 294 1.37 -3.54 35.99
N GLN A 295 2.67 -3.27 36.02
CA GLN A 295 3.20 -1.93 36.30
C GLN A 295 2.70 -0.90 35.29
N GLY A 296 2.04 0.15 35.80
CA GLY A 296 1.44 1.19 34.97
C GLY A 296 -0.05 0.99 34.62
N PHE A 297 -0.69 -0.07 35.11
CA PHE A 297 -2.14 -0.23 35.03
C PHE A 297 -2.90 0.88 35.77
N ASP A 298 -3.95 1.41 35.14
CA ASP A 298 -4.88 2.40 35.71
C ASP A 298 -6.32 1.97 35.41
N SER A 299 -7.03 1.53 36.45
CA SER A 299 -8.41 1.04 36.36
C SER A 299 -9.38 2.03 35.70
N ARG A 300 -9.11 3.34 35.77
CA ARG A 300 -9.96 4.37 35.15
C ARG A 300 -9.95 4.31 33.63
N HIS A 301 -8.83 3.94 33.03
CA HIS A 301 -8.74 3.77 31.57
C HIS A 301 -9.38 2.45 31.12
N TRP A 302 -9.31 1.40 31.96
CA TRP A 302 -9.79 0.07 31.61
C TRP A 302 -11.26 -0.18 31.94
N ALA A 303 -11.91 0.68 32.73
CA ALA A 303 -13.28 0.42 33.21
C ALA A 303 -14.36 0.35 32.11
N ASN A 304 -14.16 1.03 30.97
CA ASN A 304 -15.07 0.94 29.82
C ASN A 304 -14.81 -0.36 29.05
N ASN A 305 -15.88 -1.07 28.69
CA ASN A 305 -15.81 -2.38 28.05
C ASN A 305 -17.08 -2.67 27.23
N ASP A 306 -17.04 -3.73 26.43
CA ASP A 306 -18.13 -4.20 25.57
C ASP A 306 -18.89 -5.41 26.16
N GLY A 307 -18.61 -5.74 27.43
CA GLY A 307 -19.09 -6.95 28.12
C GLY A 307 -18.06 -8.07 28.21
N VAL A 308 -16.98 -8.05 27.41
CA VAL A 308 -15.95 -9.10 27.40
C VAL A 308 -14.54 -8.51 27.40
N VAL A 309 -14.29 -7.46 26.62
CA VAL A 309 -12.98 -6.84 26.41
C VAL A 309 -13.06 -5.34 26.74
N ASN A 310 -12.07 -4.85 27.48
CA ASN A 310 -11.97 -3.44 27.83
C ASN A 310 -11.66 -2.60 26.57
N THR A 311 -12.40 -1.52 26.37
CA THR A 311 -12.26 -0.61 25.22
C THR A 311 -10.81 -0.11 25.05
N TYR A 312 -10.10 0.12 26.16
CA TYR A 312 -8.69 0.55 26.15
C TYR A 312 -7.73 -0.48 25.54
N SER A 313 -8.05 -1.76 25.68
CA SER A 313 -7.29 -2.87 25.12
C SER A 313 -7.53 -3.05 23.63
N GLN A 314 -8.73 -2.71 23.16
CA GLN A 314 -9.12 -2.90 21.76
C GLN A 314 -8.39 -1.95 20.80
N ILE A 315 -7.90 -0.80 21.28
CA ILE A 315 -7.39 0.28 20.41
C ILE A 315 -6.19 -0.17 19.56
N TYR A 316 -5.16 -0.72 20.21
CA TYR A 316 -3.95 -1.25 19.55
C TYR A 316 -3.12 -2.09 20.55
N PRO A 317 -2.18 -2.93 20.10
CA PRO A 317 -1.27 -3.68 20.96
C PRO A 317 -0.27 -2.72 21.64
N ARG A 318 -0.39 -2.56 22.96
CA ARG A 318 0.50 -1.70 23.74
C ARG A 318 1.74 -2.47 24.18
N VAL A 319 2.89 -1.79 24.24
CA VAL A 319 4.18 -2.31 24.77
C VAL A 319 4.51 -1.79 26.17
N THR A 320 3.93 -0.65 26.55
CA THR A 320 4.02 -0.02 27.87
C THR A 320 2.70 0.67 28.21
N CYS A 321 2.33 0.75 29.49
CA CYS A 321 1.12 1.41 29.96
C CYS A 321 1.48 2.55 30.94
N GLY A 322 1.06 3.79 30.64
CA GLY A 322 1.33 4.99 31.44
C GLY A 322 1.38 6.27 30.58
N ARG A 323 1.06 7.45 31.13
CA ARG A 323 1.19 8.73 30.41
C ARG A 323 2.66 9.05 30.15
N TYR A 324 3.10 9.02 28.89
CA TYR A 324 4.33 9.69 28.47
C TYR A 324 3.97 11.11 28.00
N THR A 325 4.25 12.12 28.83
CA THR A 325 4.38 13.50 28.36
C THR A 325 5.75 13.66 27.73
N PRO A 326 5.89 13.99 26.43
CA PRO A 326 7.20 14.28 25.87
C PRO A 326 7.72 15.59 26.49
N SER A 327 8.77 15.50 27.29
CA SER A 327 9.56 16.68 27.67
C SER A 327 10.31 17.15 26.43
N ILE A 328 9.91 18.30 25.90
CA ILE A 328 10.71 19.08 24.94
C ILE A 328 12.02 19.45 25.65
N PRO A 329 13.21 19.03 25.17
CA PRO A 329 14.45 19.57 25.71
C PRO A 329 14.62 21.00 25.18
N SER A 330 14.57 21.97 26.08
CA SER A 330 15.02 23.33 25.82
C SER A 330 16.50 23.30 25.46
N TYR A 331 16.83 23.59 24.20
CA TYR A 331 18.21 23.76 23.75
C TYR A 331 18.80 25.02 24.39
N SER A 332 19.88 24.89 25.14
CA SER A 332 20.79 25.98 25.49
C SER A 332 22.22 25.50 25.21
N PRO A 333 23.03 26.25 24.44
CA PRO A 333 24.34 25.78 24.05
C PRO A 333 25.36 26.10 25.16
N SER A 334 26.13 25.10 25.59
CA SER A 334 27.42 25.35 26.23
C SER A 334 28.42 24.24 25.89
N VAL A 335 29.64 24.70 25.64
CA VAL A 335 30.80 24.01 25.10
C VAL A 335 31.57 23.25 26.19
N GLY A 336 32.16 22.08 25.88
CA GLY A 336 33.30 21.55 26.68
C GLY A 336 33.58 20.03 26.64
N THR A 337 34.47 19.62 25.73
CA THR A 337 35.64 18.71 25.88
C THR A 337 35.65 17.37 26.67
N ILE A 338 36.10 16.31 25.94
CA ILE A 338 37.01 15.17 26.29
C ILE A 338 36.41 13.80 26.77
N THR A 339 36.82 12.75 26.04
CA THR A 339 36.62 11.27 26.17
C THR A 339 37.61 10.59 27.16
N PRO A 340 37.69 9.24 27.38
CA PRO A 340 36.87 8.06 26.99
C PRO A 340 36.58 7.03 28.12
N SER A 341 35.67 6.06 27.88
CA SER A 341 35.87 4.59 28.05
C SER A 341 34.70 3.77 28.66
N SER A 342 34.60 2.54 28.13
CA SER A 342 33.94 1.31 28.63
C SER A 342 32.58 0.94 28.04
N CYS A 343 32.56 -0.29 27.53
CA CYS A 343 31.61 -0.97 26.69
C CYS A 343 30.28 -1.33 27.38
N THR A 344 29.17 -1.06 26.69
CA THR A 344 27.92 -1.85 26.75
C THR A 344 27.32 -1.87 25.35
N PRO A 345 26.68 -2.98 24.89
CA PRO A 345 26.01 -2.98 23.61
C PRO A 345 24.77 -2.09 23.71
N ASP A 346 24.75 -0.99 22.95
CA ASP A 346 23.60 -0.13 22.76
C ASP A 346 22.43 -0.95 22.20
N VAL A 347 21.46 -1.24 23.06
CA VAL A 347 20.08 -1.48 22.62
C VAL A 347 19.59 -0.12 22.14
N GLU A 348 19.89 0.21 20.88
CA GLU A 348 19.28 1.35 20.20
C GLU A 348 17.76 1.25 20.41
N SER A 349 17.24 2.24 21.14
CA SER A 349 15.82 2.43 21.41
C SER A 349 15.09 2.58 20.07
N ARG A 350 14.62 1.47 19.52
CA ARG A 350 13.68 1.46 18.39
C ARG A 350 12.39 2.11 18.88
N ILE A 351 12.20 3.39 18.56
CA ILE A 351 10.97 4.13 18.85
C ILE A 351 9.86 3.50 18.00
N ARG A 352 9.09 2.57 18.58
CA ARG A 352 7.88 1.99 17.97
C ARG A 352 6.72 2.99 18.05
N CYS A 353 5.81 2.96 17.07
CA CYS A 353 4.76 3.96 16.88
C CYS A 353 3.80 4.07 18.11
N ASN A 354 3.88 5.18 18.84
CA ASN A 354 3.05 5.47 20.03
C ASN A 354 1.67 6.11 19.71
N SER A 355 1.30 6.27 18.44
CA SER A 355 0.14 7.06 18.02
C SER A 355 -0.91 6.21 17.31
N HIS A 356 -2.14 6.20 17.83
CA HIS A 356 -3.34 5.76 17.12
C HIS A 356 -4.12 7.00 16.65
N ILE A 357 -4.89 6.89 15.58
CA ILE A 357 -5.80 7.93 15.10
C ILE A 357 -7.23 7.41 15.23
N SER A 358 -8.04 8.08 16.04
CA SER A 358 -9.47 7.83 16.07
C SER A 358 -10.08 8.33 14.76
N ILE A 359 -10.83 7.46 14.10
CA ILE A 359 -11.52 7.75 12.86
C ILE A 359 -13.01 7.51 13.02
N ASP A 360 -13.80 8.25 12.25
CA ASP A 360 -15.18 7.92 11.97
C ASP A 360 -15.19 7.26 10.58
N LEU A 361 -15.67 6.03 10.44
CA LEU A 361 -15.62 5.28 9.18
C LEU A 361 -16.28 6.06 8.03
N GLU A 362 -17.44 6.70 8.25
CA GLU A 362 -18.17 7.37 7.17
C GLU A 362 -17.49 8.69 6.76
N ALA A 363 -17.10 9.50 7.74
CA ALA A 363 -16.39 10.76 7.49
C ALA A 363 -14.96 10.54 6.97
N HIS A 364 -14.29 9.46 7.35
CA HIS A 364 -12.92 9.15 6.93
C HIS A 364 -12.86 8.42 5.59
N ILE A 365 -13.92 7.71 5.17
CA ILE A 365 -14.10 7.29 3.78
C ILE A 365 -14.19 8.54 2.87
N ALA A 366 -14.79 9.64 3.35
CA ALA A 366 -14.87 10.91 2.61
C ALA A 366 -13.60 11.79 2.67
N ASP A 367 -12.67 11.56 3.60
CA ASP A 367 -11.39 12.29 3.71
C ASP A 367 -10.33 11.68 2.78
N GLU A 368 -9.69 12.47 1.92
CA GLU A 368 -8.80 11.97 0.86
C GLU A 368 -7.41 11.51 1.34
N ASN A 369 -7.12 11.60 2.65
CA ASN A 369 -5.83 11.20 3.20
C ASN A 369 -5.68 9.68 3.27
N THR A 370 -4.61 9.15 2.67
CA THR A 370 -4.23 7.74 2.79
C THR A 370 -3.72 7.43 4.21
N PRO A 371 -4.21 6.37 4.87
CA PRO A 371 -3.70 5.93 6.15
C PRO A 371 -2.28 5.38 6.02
N ILE A 372 -1.42 5.86 6.90
CA ILE A 372 -0.01 5.52 6.96
C ILE A 372 0.13 4.10 7.48
N LYS A 373 0.81 3.23 6.72
CA LYS A 373 1.18 1.87 7.17
C LYS A 373 1.94 1.93 8.50
N GLY A 374 1.70 0.97 9.37
CA GLY A 374 2.25 1.00 10.74
C GLY A 374 1.49 1.82 11.76
N ARG A 375 0.51 2.62 11.32
CA ARG A 375 -0.33 3.39 12.23
C ARG A 375 -1.67 2.69 12.43
N TRP A 376 -2.11 2.63 13.69
CA TRP A 376 -3.42 2.08 14.04
C TRP A 376 -4.51 3.13 13.83
N TYR A 377 -5.51 2.76 13.03
CA TYR A 377 -6.71 3.55 12.78
C TYR A 377 -7.87 2.92 13.55
N THR A 378 -8.47 3.67 14.47
CA THR A 378 -9.46 3.13 15.40
C THR A 378 -10.83 3.72 15.17
N TYR A 379 -11.80 2.88 14.87
CA TYR A 379 -13.20 3.24 14.72
C TYR A 379 -13.97 2.87 15.98
N HIS A 380 -14.57 3.84 16.66
CA HIS A 380 -15.32 3.61 17.88
C HIS A 380 -16.81 3.38 17.57
N VAL A 381 -17.39 2.34 18.15
CA VAL A 381 -18.80 1.97 17.97
C VAL A 381 -19.47 1.66 19.30
N GLU A 382 -20.68 2.16 19.50
CA GLU A 382 -21.47 1.91 20.71
C GLU A 382 -22.20 0.56 20.65
N LYS A 383 -21.43 -0.52 20.61
CA LYS A 383 -21.94 -1.90 20.54
C LYS A 383 -21.36 -2.78 21.65
N ASN A 384 -21.98 -3.95 21.84
CA ASN A 384 -21.44 -5.01 22.68
C ASN A 384 -20.42 -5.89 21.92
N HIS A 385 -19.84 -6.88 22.60
CA HIS A 385 -18.81 -7.75 22.05
C HIS A 385 -19.22 -8.53 20.78
N PHE A 386 -20.52 -8.76 20.55
CA PHE A 386 -21.04 -9.46 19.38
C PHE A 386 -21.07 -8.61 18.10
N CYS A 387 -20.56 -7.38 18.15
CA CYS A 387 -20.40 -6.53 16.97
C CYS A 387 -19.72 -7.29 15.80
N GLY A 388 -20.31 -7.20 14.60
CA GLY A 388 -19.82 -7.85 13.39
C GLY A 388 -20.11 -9.35 13.29
N THR A 389 -20.82 -9.96 14.25
CA THR A 389 -21.28 -11.36 14.16
C THR A 389 -22.67 -11.44 13.50
N TYR A 390 -23.14 -12.66 13.19
CA TYR A 390 -24.47 -12.88 12.61
C TYR A 390 -25.63 -12.29 13.43
N ILE A 391 -25.48 -12.19 14.75
CA ILE A 391 -26.53 -11.65 15.62
C ILE A 391 -26.49 -10.12 15.77
N ASP A 392 -25.51 -9.45 15.16
CA ASP A 392 -25.44 -7.99 15.10
C ASP A 392 -26.28 -7.46 13.93
N PRO A 393 -27.39 -6.75 14.18
CA PRO A 393 -28.29 -6.28 13.13
C PRO A 393 -27.64 -5.29 12.16
N ASP A 394 -26.64 -4.54 12.60
CA ASP A 394 -25.92 -3.57 11.73
C ASP A 394 -24.56 -4.10 11.27
N ALA A 395 -24.35 -5.42 11.32
CA ALA A 395 -23.13 -6.02 10.80
C ALA A 395 -22.94 -5.72 9.31
N LYS A 396 -24.03 -5.67 8.54
CA LYS A 396 -24.02 -5.33 7.11
C LYS A 396 -23.34 -3.98 6.85
N ASP A 397 -23.78 -2.93 7.55
CA ASP A 397 -23.24 -1.57 7.36
C ASP A 397 -21.79 -1.47 7.84
N LEU A 398 -21.46 -2.15 8.93
CA LEU A 398 -20.08 -2.26 9.42
C LEU A 398 -19.16 -2.86 8.35
N TYR A 399 -19.50 -4.03 7.79
CA TYR A 399 -18.68 -4.67 6.77
C TYR A 399 -18.62 -3.87 5.47
N LEU A 400 -19.71 -3.23 5.06
CA LEU A 400 -19.73 -2.34 3.89
C LEU A 400 -18.70 -1.22 4.04
N ASN A 401 -18.70 -0.53 5.18
CA ASN A 401 -17.77 0.56 5.46
C ASN A 401 -16.33 0.06 5.64
N LEU A 402 -16.13 -1.08 6.32
CA LEU A 402 -14.80 -1.70 6.43
C LEU A 402 -14.22 -2.09 5.07
N PHE A 403 -15.00 -2.67 4.17
CA PHE A 403 -14.48 -3.08 2.86
C PHE A 403 -14.24 -1.90 1.92
N LYS A 404 -15.07 -0.84 1.97
CA LYS A 404 -14.75 0.44 1.31
C LYS A 404 -13.42 1.00 1.77
N MET A 405 -13.22 1.02 3.08
CA MET A 405 -11.98 1.48 3.72
C MET A 405 -10.78 0.62 3.28
N VAL A 406 -10.92 -0.71 3.33
CA VAL A 406 -9.87 -1.65 2.90
C VAL A 406 -9.55 -1.46 1.42
N ASN A 407 -10.55 -1.32 0.54
CA ASN A 407 -10.34 -1.10 -0.89
C ASN A 407 -9.60 0.21 -1.17
N LYS A 408 -10.04 1.30 -0.54
CA LYS A 408 -9.41 2.62 -0.66
C LYS A 408 -7.93 2.58 -0.27
N TYR A 409 -7.58 1.84 0.78
CA TYR A 409 -6.26 1.94 1.41
C TYR A 409 -5.28 0.86 1.01
N SER A 410 -5.77 -0.32 0.66
CA SER A 410 -4.94 -1.43 0.16
C SER A 410 -4.45 -1.19 -1.26
N ASN A 411 -5.15 -0.31 -1.99
CA ASN A 411 -4.79 0.14 -3.33
C ASN A 411 -3.90 1.40 -3.33
N ALA A 412 -3.79 2.08 -2.18
CA ALA A 412 -2.91 3.23 -2.04
C ALA A 412 -1.45 2.77 -1.91
N THR A 413 -0.75 2.79 -3.04
CA THR A 413 0.69 2.55 -3.14
C THR A 413 1.45 3.88 -3.08
N PRO A 414 2.77 3.88 -2.83
CA PRO A 414 3.55 5.11 -2.80
C PRO A 414 3.53 5.74 -4.19
N GLU A 415 2.79 6.83 -4.33
CA GLU A 415 2.54 7.48 -5.61
C GLU A 415 3.77 8.31 -6.01
N GLY A 416 4.56 7.74 -6.92
CA GLY A 416 5.71 8.38 -7.54
C GLY A 416 5.34 8.93 -8.93
N ALA A 417 5.68 10.19 -9.17
CA ALA A 417 5.41 10.93 -10.40
C ALA A 417 6.32 10.52 -11.59
N MET A 418 6.61 9.24 -11.78
CA MET A 418 7.44 8.77 -12.90
C MET A 418 6.89 7.45 -13.45
N GLY A 419 6.42 7.47 -14.70
CA GLY A 419 5.82 6.29 -15.33
C GLY A 419 6.80 5.16 -15.66
N TRP A 420 6.28 3.96 -15.87
CA TRP A 420 7.04 2.75 -16.23
C TRP A 420 6.35 2.03 -17.40
N GLY A 421 7.13 1.33 -18.23
CA GLY A 421 6.60 0.62 -19.39
C GLY A 421 5.95 -0.71 -19.03
N GLN A 422 5.99 -1.68 -19.96
CA GLN A 422 5.35 -3.00 -19.80
C GLN A 422 5.89 -3.80 -18.61
N LYS A 423 7.14 -3.57 -18.21
CA LYS A 423 7.73 -4.15 -16.99
C LYS A 423 7.40 -3.25 -15.82
N THR A 424 6.69 -3.77 -14.83
CA THR A 424 6.29 -2.97 -13.68
C THR A 424 7.37 -3.00 -12.58
N PRO A 425 7.58 -1.90 -11.86
CA PRO A 425 8.55 -1.79 -10.78
C PRO A 425 8.40 -2.86 -9.70
N PHE A 426 9.46 -3.06 -8.94
CA PHE A 426 9.57 -4.00 -7.82
C PHE A 426 9.19 -5.43 -8.20
N PHE A 427 9.91 -6.03 -9.15
CA PHE A 427 9.71 -7.42 -9.60
C PHE A 427 8.31 -7.66 -10.17
N ASN A 428 7.78 -6.70 -10.92
CA ASN A 428 6.41 -6.65 -11.41
C ASN A 428 5.30 -6.59 -10.34
N CYS A 429 5.61 -6.19 -9.10
CA CYS A 429 4.63 -6.09 -8.02
C CYS A 429 3.82 -4.78 -8.04
N PHE A 430 4.21 -3.79 -8.85
CA PHE A 430 3.43 -2.57 -9.05
C PHE A 430 2.42 -2.74 -10.20
N PRO A 431 1.28 -2.02 -10.16
CA PRO A 431 0.35 -2.03 -11.28
C PRO A 431 1.01 -1.45 -12.53
N SER A 432 0.45 -1.75 -13.71
CA SER A 432 0.84 -1.05 -14.95
C SER A 432 0.64 0.45 -14.78
N TYR A 433 1.51 1.26 -15.38
CA TYR A 433 1.34 2.71 -15.38
C TYR A 433 0.03 3.12 -16.08
N TRP A 434 -0.25 2.45 -17.20
CA TRP A 434 -1.50 2.59 -17.92
C TRP A 434 -2.58 1.64 -17.37
N PRO A 435 -3.87 2.02 -17.35
CA PRO A 435 -4.95 1.16 -16.87
C PRO A 435 -5.01 -0.18 -17.62
N ASN A 436 -5.31 -1.27 -16.90
CA ASN A 436 -5.41 -2.61 -17.50
C ASN A 436 -6.64 -2.73 -18.42
N GLU A 437 -7.63 -1.87 -18.20
CA GLU A 437 -8.88 -1.77 -18.92
C GLU A 437 -8.69 -1.30 -20.37
N LEU A 438 -7.56 -0.65 -20.69
CA LEU A 438 -7.22 -0.25 -22.07
C LEU A 438 -7.29 -1.42 -23.05
N LYS A 439 -6.86 -2.62 -22.63
CA LYS A 439 -6.93 -3.83 -23.45
C LYS A 439 -8.36 -4.26 -23.78
N LYS A 440 -9.33 -3.92 -22.90
CA LYS A 440 -10.75 -4.17 -23.14
C LYS A 440 -11.36 -3.10 -24.04
N ILE A 441 -10.95 -1.84 -23.87
CA ILE A 441 -11.51 -0.70 -24.61
C ILE A 441 -11.00 -0.69 -26.06
N ASN A 442 -9.69 -0.80 -26.25
CA ASN A 442 -9.08 -0.88 -27.57
C ASN A 442 -7.96 -1.93 -27.54
N PRO A 443 -8.20 -3.16 -28.02
CA PRO A 443 -7.16 -4.19 -28.04
C PRO A 443 -6.01 -3.89 -29.02
N ASN A 444 -6.19 -2.93 -29.93
CA ASN A 444 -5.22 -2.50 -30.93
C ASN A 444 -4.39 -1.29 -30.44
N HIS A 445 -3.83 -1.37 -29.23
CA HIS A 445 -2.92 -0.35 -28.69
C HIS A 445 -1.54 -0.95 -28.42
N LEU A 446 -0.50 -0.14 -28.59
CA LEU A 446 0.89 -0.51 -28.35
C LEU A 446 1.45 0.35 -27.21
N VAL A 447 2.08 -0.29 -26.23
CA VAL A 447 2.75 0.39 -25.11
C VAL A 447 4.25 0.27 -25.30
N VAL A 448 4.92 1.42 -25.37
CA VAL A 448 6.39 1.55 -25.48
C VAL A 448 7.02 1.92 -24.15
N ASP A 449 8.29 1.58 -23.97
CA ASP A 449 9.04 1.81 -22.73
C ASP A 449 10.34 2.57 -23.02
N VAL A 450 10.41 3.82 -22.58
CA VAL A 450 11.53 4.74 -22.85
C VAL A 450 12.23 5.18 -21.56
N GLY A 451 13.39 5.80 -21.69
CA GLY A 451 14.18 6.35 -20.60
C GLY A 451 13.39 7.31 -19.70
N LYS A 452 13.52 7.13 -18.38
CA LYS A 452 12.68 7.82 -17.39
C LYS A 452 13.10 9.27 -17.16
N ALA A 453 14.40 9.54 -17.35
CA ALA A 453 14.98 10.86 -17.27
C ALA A 453 15.67 11.31 -18.56
N SER A 454 15.71 10.48 -19.60
CA SER A 454 16.24 10.83 -20.94
C SER A 454 15.48 12.01 -21.55
N SER A 455 16.10 12.73 -22.48
CA SER A 455 15.47 13.84 -23.21
C SER A 455 14.31 13.39 -24.09
N ASP A 456 13.47 14.34 -24.50
CA ASP A 456 12.42 14.12 -25.50
C ASP A 456 12.98 13.50 -26.79
N TYR A 457 14.17 13.94 -27.21
CA TYR A 457 14.86 13.47 -28.42
C TYR A 457 15.28 12.00 -28.28
N ASP A 458 16.01 11.68 -27.20
CA ASP A 458 16.44 10.31 -26.92
C ASP A 458 15.25 9.35 -26.81
N ARG A 459 14.21 9.77 -26.09
CA ARG A 459 12.97 9.01 -25.95
C ARG A 459 12.27 8.81 -27.29
N ALA A 460 12.25 9.81 -28.17
CA ALA A 460 11.66 9.69 -29.50
C ALA A 460 12.42 8.68 -30.38
N CYS A 461 13.75 8.69 -30.36
CA CYS A 461 14.57 7.66 -31.00
C CYS A 461 14.25 6.26 -30.45
N GLU A 462 14.15 6.12 -29.12
CA GLU A 462 13.78 4.84 -28.48
C GLU A 462 12.38 4.36 -28.87
N VAL A 463 11.38 5.26 -28.96
CA VAL A 463 10.03 4.90 -29.44
C VAL A 463 10.11 4.41 -30.89
N PHE A 464 10.81 5.14 -31.77
CA PHE A 464 10.93 4.78 -33.18
C PHE A 464 11.45 3.35 -33.36
N TYR A 465 12.57 3.02 -32.74
CA TYR A 465 13.18 1.69 -32.89
C TYR A 465 12.43 0.58 -32.14
N GLN A 466 11.60 0.88 -31.14
CA GLN A 466 10.66 -0.09 -30.58
C GLN A 466 9.54 -0.43 -31.56
N LEU A 467 9.00 0.57 -32.25
CA LEU A 467 7.91 0.39 -33.21
C LEU A 467 8.41 -0.24 -34.51
N PHE A 468 9.53 0.25 -35.03
CA PHE A 468 10.10 -0.13 -36.33
C PHE A 468 11.04 -1.35 -36.25
N GLY A 469 11.64 -1.61 -35.10
CA GLY A 469 12.70 -2.60 -34.91
C GLY A 469 14.08 -2.06 -35.29
N GLY A 470 15.14 -2.66 -34.72
CA GLY A 470 16.54 -2.27 -34.96
C GLY A 470 17.26 -1.83 -33.69
N THR A 471 18.48 -1.30 -33.86
CA THR A 471 19.26 -0.73 -32.75
C THR A 471 19.00 0.76 -32.68
N VAL A 472 18.69 1.26 -31.49
CA VAL A 472 18.49 2.69 -31.26
C VAL A 472 19.72 3.45 -31.73
N ASP A 473 19.55 4.35 -32.69
CA ASP A 473 20.55 5.31 -33.14
C ASP A 473 20.10 6.71 -32.72
N TYR A 474 20.79 7.28 -31.73
CA TYR A 474 20.56 8.65 -31.26
C TYR A 474 21.21 9.69 -32.18
N GLY A 475 21.84 9.28 -33.29
CA GLY A 475 22.51 10.18 -34.22
C GLY A 475 23.93 10.55 -33.79
N GLU A 476 24.85 10.60 -34.75
CA GLU A 476 26.27 10.81 -34.49
C GLU A 476 26.58 12.21 -33.95
N GLU A 477 25.96 13.25 -34.53
CA GLU A 477 26.20 14.64 -34.13
C GLU A 477 25.63 14.92 -32.74
N HIS A 478 24.39 14.51 -32.48
CA HIS A 478 23.73 14.62 -31.18
C HIS A 478 24.52 13.90 -30.08
N SER A 479 24.92 12.65 -30.32
CA SER A 479 25.65 11.88 -29.31
C SER A 479 27.02 12.49 -28.99
N LYS A 480 27.70 13.06 -29.99
CA LYS A 480 28.96 13.79 -29.78
C LYS A 480 28.76 15.09 -29.01
N SER A 481 27.72 15.86 -29.30
CA SER A 481 27.45 17.14 -28.61
C SER A 481 27.00 16.92 -27.16
N CYS A 482 26.17 15.90 -26.91
CA CYS A 482 25.70 15.54 -25.57
C CYS A 482 26.70 14.71 -24.77
N GLY A 483 27.65 14.05 -25.44
CA GLY A 483 28.72 13.27 -24.81
C GLY A 483 28.30 11.87 -24.35
N HIS A 484 27.27 11.27 -24.97
CA HIS A 484 26.82 9.91 -24.70
C HIS A 484 27.07 8.98 -25.91
N LEU A 485 26.76 7.70 -25.77
CA LEU A 485 26.89 6.70 -26.84
C LEU A 485 25.85 6.95 -27.94
N ARG A 486 26.27 6.74 -29.19
CA ARG A 486 25.38 6.82 -30.36
C ARG A 486 24.32 5.73 -30.41
N TYR A 487 24.68 4.53 -29.99
CA TYR A 487 23.81 3.37 -30.08
C TYR A 487 23.29 2.97 -28.70
N GLY A 488 21.98 2.76 -28.61
CA GLY A 488 21.27 2.28 -27.43
C GLY A 488 20.92 0.80 -27.51
N GLU A 489 19.74 0.44 -26.99
CA GLU A 489 19.26 -0.96 -27.01
C GLU A 489 18.90 -1.44 -28.42
N THR A 490 18.90 -2.76 -28.60
CA THR A 490 18.49 -3.41 -29.85
C THR A 490 17.14 -4.12 -29.68
N TYR A 491 16.19 -3.79 -30.56
CA TYR A 491 14.87 -4.40 -30.65
C TYR A 491 14.80 -5.32 -31.87
N PRO A 492 14.97 -6.65 -31.71
CA PRO A 492 14.97 -7.58 -32.83
C PRO A 492 13.58 -7.74 -33.47
N THR A 493 12.52 -7.45 -32.71
CA THR A 493 11.14 -7.54 -33.16
C THR A 493 10.49 -6.16 -33.08
N ALA A 494 10.01 -5.67 -34.22
CA ALA A 494 9.22 -4.46 -34.32
C ALA A 494 7.83 -4.66 -33.67
N LEU A 495 7.39 -3.71 -32.85
CA LEU A 495 6.01 -3.72 -32.32
C LEU A 495 4.97 -3.42 -33.40
N HIS A 496 5.35 -2.67 -34.44
CA HIS A 496 4.51 -2.35 -35.60
C HIS A 496 5.29 -2.54 -36.91
N SER A 497 5.48 -3.80 -37.29
CA SER A 497 6.35 -4.19 -38.43
C SER A 497 5.95 -3.64 -39.80
N ASN A 498 4.71 -3.18 -39.99
CA ASN A 498 4.20 -2.59 -41.23
C ASN A 498 3.95 -1.07 -41.12
N TRP A 499 4.48 -0.43 -40.08
CA TRP A 499 4.36 1.02 -39.88
C TRP A 499 4.88 1.79 -41.10
N SER A 500 4.00 2.62 -41.65
CA SER A 500 4.25 3.41 -42.85
C SER A 500 3.15 4.46 -43.00
N GLU A 501 3.21 5.28 -44.05
CA GLU A 501 2.12 6.21 -44.39
C GLU A 501 0.78 5.51 -44.66
N ASN A 502 0.81 4.24 -45.08
CA ASN A 502 -0.41 3.44 -45.33
C ASN A 502 -0.94 2.76 -44.07
N ASN A 503 -0.10 2.60 -43.04
CA ASN A 503 -0.48 2.04 -41.74
C ASN A 503 -0.03 2.98 -40.61
N PRO A 504 -0.56 4.21 -40.56
CA PRO A 504 -0.12 5.22 -39.62
C PRO A 504 -0.60 4.93 -38.20
N VAL A 505 -0.04 5.64 -37.22
CA VAL A 505 -0.38 5.49 -35.80
C VAL A 505 -1.02 6.74 -35.22
N HIS A 506 -1.76 6.56 -34.14
CA HIS A 506 -2.14 7.64 -33.23
C HIS A 506 -1.14 7.67 -32.07
N LEU A 507 -0.53 8.82 -31.81
CA LEU A 507 0.40 8.97 -30.69
C LEU A 507 -0.38 9.50 -29.48
N LEU A 508 -0.33 8.76 -28.37
CA LEU A 508 -0.92 9.17 -27.09
C LEU A 508 0.20 9.27 -26.04
N GLY A 509 0.36 10.44 -25.45
CA GLY A 509 1.40 10.71 -24.47
C GLY A 509 0.83 11.30 -23.19
N HIS A 510 1.21 10.72 -22.05
CA HIS A 510 0.95 11.30 -20.73
C HIS A 510 2.20 12.01 -20.21
N SER A 511 2.04 13.18 -19.59
CA SER A 511 3.15 13.96 -19.02
C SER A 511 4.25 14.19 -20.07
N CYS A 512 5.53 13.91 -19.77
CA CYS A 512 6.63 14.00 -20.73
C CYS A 512 6.47 13.07 -21.95
N GLY A 513 5.58 12.07 -21.89
CA GLY A 513 5.19 11.29 -23.07
C GLY A 513 4.53 12.13 -24.16
N ALA A 514 3.84 13.21 -23.79
CA ALA A 514 3.21 14.12 -24.75
C ALA A 514 4.25 14.91 -25.56
N THR A 515 5.29 15.42 -24.89
CA THR A 515 6.39 16.15 -25.56
C THR A 515 7.25 15.20 -26.39
N THR A 516 7.46 13.96 -25.93
CA THR A 516 8.09 12.90 -26.72
C THR A 516 7.28 12.55 -27.98
N ALA A 517 5.95 12.50 -27.90
CA ALA A 517 5.09 12.24 -29.06
C ALA A 517 5.23 13.34 -30.13
N ILE A 518 5.28 14.61 -29.71
CA ILE A 518 5.56 15.73 -30.60
C ILE A 518 6.96 15.59 -31.20
N GLU A 519 7.98 15.30 -30.39
CA GLU A 519 9.35 15.14 -30.87
C GLU A 519 9.48 14.04 -31.92
N LEU A 520 8.89 12.86 -31.67
CA LEU A 520 8.86 11.76 -32.64
C LEU A 520 8.22 12.18 -33.96
N TYR A 521 7.08 12.89 -33.89
CA TYR A 521 6.43 13.42 -35.08
C TYR A 521 7.36 14.35 -35.87
N GLN A 522 8.08 15.26 -35.20
CA GLN A 522 9.03 16.15 -35.84
C GLN A 522 10.19 15.40 -36.51
N LEU A 523 10.74 14.37 -35.86
CA LEU A 523 11.79 13.52 -36.44
C LEU A 523 11.30 12.75 -37.67
N LEU A 524 10.06 12.24 -37.63
CA LEU A 524 9.45 11.56 -38.77
C LEU A 524 9.22 12.51 -39.95
N CYS A 525 8.74 13.73 -39.70
CA CYS A 525 8.56 14.76 -40.74
C CYS A 525 9.87 15.14 -41.43
N LYS A 526 10.99 15.12 -40.71
CA LYS A 526 12.34 15.40 -41.22
C LYS A 526 13.02 14.17 -41.85
N ASP A 527 12.38 13.01 -41.86
CA ASP A 527 12.98 11.71 -42.21
C ASP A 527 14.32 11.47 -41.49
N ALA A 528 14.38 11.82 -40.20
CA ALA A 528 15.62 11.77 -39.42
C ALA A 528 16.25 10.36 -39.35
N PHE A 529 15.45 9.32 -39.57
CA PHE A 529 15.88 7.91 -39.55
C PHE A 529 16.23 7.36 -40.95
N GLY A 530 16.02 8.13 -42.02
CA GLY A 530 16.35 7.75 -43.39
C GLY A 530 15.53 6.59 -43.96
N VAL A 531 14.28 6.45 -43.53
CA VAL A 531 13.37 5.36 -43.93
C VAL A 531 12.28 5.83 -44.90
N GLY A 532 12.32 7.09 -45.33
CA GLY A 532 11.27 7.72 -46.12
C GLY A 532 10.05 8.10 -45.28
N SER A 533 10.23 8.36 -43.98
CA SER A 533 9.14 8.79 -43.11
C SER A 533 8.70 10.22 -43.42
N ASN A 534 7.44 10.53 -43.12
CA ASN A 534 6.87 11.86 -43.32
C ASN A 534 5.67 12.06 -42.37
N HIS A 535 5.03 13.24 -42.43
CA HIS A 535 3.89 13.59 -41.57
C HIS A 535 2.72 12.60 -41.61
N LYS A 536 2.55 11.83 -42.70
CA LYS A 536 1.43 10.88 -42.85
C LYS A 536 1.59 9.62 -42.01
N TRP A 537 2.76 9.35 -41.45
CA TRP A 537 2.99 8.19 -40.58
C TRP A 537 2.28 8.30 -39.23
N VAL A 538 1.78 9.50 -38.89
CA VAL A 538 1.03 9.81 -37.67
C VAL A 538 -0.31 10.47 -38.03
N LYS A 539 -1.42 9.92 -37.54
CA LYS A 539 -2.76 10.48 -37.77
C LYS A 539 -3.13 11.55 -36.75
N SER A 540 -2.80 11.34 -35.47
CA SER A 540 -3.08 12.28 -34.40
C SER A 540 -2.05 12.24 -33.29
N ILE A 541 -1.99 13.32 -32.52
CA ILE A 541 -1.24 13.42 -31.27
C ILE A 541 -2.24 13.80 -30.16
N VAL A 542 -2.29 12.98 -29.11
CA VAL A 542 -3.12 13.20 -27.92
C VAL A 542 -2.21 13.37 -26.71
N SER A 543 -2.31 14.52 -26.05
CA SER A 543 -1.59 14.87 -24.83
C SER A 543 -2.51 14.72 -23.63
N ILE A 544 -2.06 14.04 -22.58
CA ILE A 544 -2.74 14.00 -21.27
C ILE A 544 -1.77 14.56 -20.23
N CYS A 545 -2.13 15.65 -19.56
CA CYS A 545 -1.28 16.30 -18.55
C CYS A 545 0.14 16.68 -19.06
N GLY A 546 0.32 16.84 -20.36
CA GLY A 546 1.63 17.08 -20.97
C GLY A 546 2.16 18.49 -20.69
N PRO A 547 3.46 18.69 -20.36
CA PRO A 547 4.06 20.00 -20.24
C PRO A 547 4.37 20.60 -21.63
N LEU A 548 3.33 20.86 -22.43
CA LEU A 548 3.49 21.30 -23.84
C LEU A 548 4.19 22.65 -23.98
N THR A 549 4.18 23.47 -22.93
CA THR A 549 4.94 24.72 -22.80
C THR A 549 5.88 24.68 -21.58
N GLY A 550 6.14 23.49 -21.03
CA GLY A 550 7.01 23.28 -19.87
C GLY A 550 6.27 23.28 -18.53
N SER A 551 7.00 23.19 -17.43
CA SER A 551 6.48 23.25 -16.07
C SER A 551 7.40 24.09 -15.21
N THR A 552 6.82 24.97 -14.40
CA THR A 552 7.58 25.74 -13.41
C THR A 552 8.17 24.85 -12.31
N LEU A 553 7.86 23.55 -12.29
CA LEU A 553 8.49 22.56 -11.42
C LEU A 553 9.99 22.44 -11.70
N GLY A 554 10.41 22.50 -12.97
CA GLY A 554 11.84 22.51 -13.31
C GLY A 554 12.56 23.69 -12.67
N ASN A 555 11.94 24.88 -12.71
CA ASN A 555 12.47 26.08 -12.07
C ASN A 555 12.42 26.01 -10.54
N LEU A 556 11.36 25.43 -9.95
CA LEU A 556 11.25 25.22 -8.51
C LEU A 556 12.39 24.35 -7.97
N LEU A 557 12.86 23.40 -8.78
CA LEU A 557 13.99 22.55 -8.47
C LEU A 557 15.35 23.20 -8.77
N GLY A 558 15.37 24.47 -9.21
CA GLY A 558 16.59 25.23 -9.50
C GLY A 558 17.08 25.11 -10.94
N GLY A 559 16.27 24.58 -11.86
CA GLY A 559 16.58 24.52 -13.29
C GLY A 559 16.47 25.90 -13.97
N ASP A 560 17.42 26.19 -14.84
CA ASP A 560 17.49 27.40 -15.65
C ASP A 560 18.05 27.02 -17.03
N ALA A 561 17.48 27.54 -18.11
CA ALA A 561 17.91 27.21 -19.47
C ALA A 561 19.24 27.87 -19.85
N THR A 562 19.76 28.79 -19.05
CA THR A 562 21.00 29.55 -19.31
C THR A 562 22.10 29.20 -18.32
N LYS A 563 21.76 28.76 -17.11
CA LYS A 563 22.72 28.47 -16.04
C LYS A 563 22.89 26.97 -15.81
N PHE A 564 23.99 26.61 -15.15
CA PHE A 564 24.14 25.27 -14.58
C PHE A 564 23.35 25.18 -13.28
N LEU A 565 22.98 23.97 -12.89
CA LEU A 565 22.35 23.72 -11.59
C LEU A 565 23.34 24.08 -10.47
N ASP A 566 22.89 24.89 -9.53
CA ASP A 566 23.68 25.25 -8.35
C ASP A 566 23.95 24.01 -7.48
N TYR A 567 25.17 23.93 -6.95
CA TYR A 567 25.57 22.84 -6.07
C TYR A 567 24.69 22.83 -4.80
N GLY A 568 24.03 21.70 -4.54
CA GLY A 568 23.11 21.56 -3.41
C GLY A 568 21.67 22.04 -3.66
N SER A 569 21.35 22.53 -4.88
CA SER A 569 19.95 22.74 -5.28
C SER A 569 19.17 21.43 -5.27
N SER A 570 17.84 21.52 -5.12
CA SER A 570 16.97 20.34 -5.10
C SER A 570 17.11 19.49 -6.38
N GLY A 571 17.21 20.14 -7.54
CA GLY A 571 17.43 19.50 -8.83
C GLY A 571 18.80 18.81 -8.91
N TYR A 572 19.87 19.44 -8.39
CA TYR A 572 21.18 18.80 -8.29
C TYR A 572 21.15 17.54 -7.43
N VAL A 573 20.50 17.59 -6.26
CA VAL A 573 20.41 16.45 -5.34
C VAL A 573 19.61 15.30 -5.97
N ILE A 574 18.46 15.61 -6.58
CA ILE A 574 17.61 14.60 -7.25
C ILE A 574 18.36 14.01 -8.46
N GLY A 575 18.95 14.85 -9.31
CA GLY A 575 19.72 14.41 -10.47
C GLY A 575 20.91 13.54 -10.09
N THR A 576 21.64 13.91 -9.05
CA THR A 576 22.75 13.10 -8.50
C THR A 576 22.23 11.75 -7.98
N ALA A 577 21.13 11.74 -7.23
CA ALA A 577 20.53 10.50 -6.73
C ALA A 577 20.09 9.55 -7.86
N LEU A 578 19.47 10.09 -8.92
CA LEU A 578 19.10 9.31 -10.11
C LEU A 578 20.34 8.79 -10.84
N THR A 579 21.40 9.61 -10.95
CA THR A 579 22.67 9.20 -11.57
C THR A 579 23.36 8.09 -10.76
N VAL A 580 23.33 8.18 -9.43
CA VAL A 580 23.82 7.12 -8.54
C VAL A 580 23.01 5.84 -8.73
N LEU A 581 21.68 5.92 -8.73
CA LEU A 581 20.80 4.76 -8.97
C LEU A 581 21.09 4.11 -10.32
N TRP A 582 21.17 4.91 -11.39
CA TRP A 582 21.57 4.45 -12.72
C TRP A 582 22.93 3.76 -12.70
N LYS A 583 23.92 4.35 -12.02
CA LYS A 583 25.26 3.77 -11.91
C LYS A 583 25.22 2.39 -11.26
N PHE A 584 24.44 2.25 -10.19
CA PHE A 584 24.23 0.95 -9.54
C PHE A 584 23.53 -0.02 -10.49
N GLN A 585 22.50 0.40 -11.22
CA GLN A 585 21.76 -0.45 -12.16
C GLN A 585 22.61 -0.97 -13.32
N GLU A 586 23.50 -0.15 -13.88
CA GLU A 586 24.29 -0.53 -15.05
C GLU A 586 25.56 -1.32 -14.71
N PHE A 587 26.22 -0.99 -13.59
CA PHE A 587 27.60 -1.48 -13.36
C PHE A 587 27.77 -2.39 -12.14
N TYR A 588 26.89 -2.31 -11.13
CA TYR A 588 27.14 -2.96 -9.83
C TYR A 588 26.05 -3.97 -9.44
N MET A 589 24.79 -3.58 -9.62
CA MET A 589 23.60 -4.30 -9.17
C MET A 589 22.54 -4.33 -10.28
N PRO A 590 22.74 -5.07 -11.39
CA PRO A 590 21.78 -5.13 -12.49
C PRO A 590 20.36 -5.55 -12.10
N TRP A 591 20.22 -6.31 -11.01
CA TRP A 591 18.92 -6.69 -10.46
C TRP A 591 18.06 -5.49 -10.02
N LEU A 592 18.65 -4.32 -9.76
CA LEU A 592 17.90 -3.08 -9.46
C LEU A 592 17.07 -2.58 -10.65
N LYS A 593 17.39 -2.98 -11.88
CA LYS A 593 16.52 -2.70 -13.04
C LYS A 593 15.15 -3.37 -12.91
N SER A 594 15.09 -4.53 -12.27
CA SER A 594 13.81 -5.19 -11.93
C SER A 594 13.04 -4.42 -10.85
N VAL A 595 13.69 -3.54 -10.09
CA VAL A 595 13.03 -2.69 -9.09
C VAL A 595 12.49 -1.42 -9.74
N TYR A 596 13.28 -0.71 -10.55
CA TYR A 596 12.82 0.47 -11.28
C TYR A 596 13.81 0.85 -12.38
N ASP A 597 13.67 0.31 -13.59
CA ASP A 597 14.63 0.56 -14.67
C ASP A 597 14.58 2.01 -15.15
N LEU A 598 15.68 2.76 -14.95
CA LEU A 598 15.83 4.11 -15.48
C LEU A 598 15.98 4.12 -17.00
N ARG A 599 16.48 3.01 -17.57
CA ARG A 599 16.60 2.76 -19.01
C ARG A 599 17.39 3.86 -19.73
N MET A 600 18.63 4.06 -19.30
CA MET A 600 19.53 5.08 -19.83
C MET A 600 20.89 4.50 -20.27
N PRO A 601 20.93 3.48 -21.14
CA PRO A 601 22.16 2.80 -21.53
C PRO A 601 23.13 3.67 -22.35
N GLN A 602 22.65 4.75 -22.96
CA GLN A 602 23.48 5.66 -23.75
C GLN A 602 24.57 6.33 -22.92
N TRP A 603 24.37 6.48 -21.62
CA TRP A 603 25.36 7.08 -20.71
C TRP A 603 26.44 6.10 -20.21
N CYS A 604 26.42 4.83 -20.65
CA CYS A 604 27.32 3.78 -20.14
C CYS A 604 28.80 3.96 -20.52
N ASN A 605 29.15 4.92 -21.39
CA ASN A 605 30.55 5.31 -21.62
C ASN A 605 31.22 5.98 -20.41
N HIS A 606 30.44 6.45 -19.41
CA HIS A 606 30.95 7.14 -18.23
C HIS A 606 31.08 6.20 -17.02
N THR A 607 32.29 5.69 -16.76
CA THR A 607 32.52 4.67 -15.73
C THR A 607 32.87 5.20 -14.32
N SER A 608 33.33 6.45 -14.21
CA SER A 608 33.92 7.02 -12.99
C SER A 608 32.90 7.51 -11.95
N TRP A 609 33.11 7.23 -10.66
CA TRP A 609 32.34 7.84 -9.56
C TRP A 609 32.59 9.34 -9.40
N GLN A 610 33.79 9.81 -9.76
CA GLN A 610 34.09 11.25 -9.75
C GLN A 610 33.20 12.01 -10.76
N TRP A 611 32.85 11.36 -11.87
CA TRP A 611 31.91 11.91 -12.85
C TRP A 611 30.49 12.00 -12.28
N VAL A 612 30.02 10.97 -11.56
CA VAL A 612 28.67 10.95 -10.96
C VAL A 612 28.43 12.12 -10.00
N PHE A 613 29.42 12.42 -9.14
CA PHE A 613 29.32 13.50 -8.15
C PHE A 613 29.84 14.85 -8.66
N SER A 614 30.23 14.94 -9.94
CA SER A 614 30.61 16.21 -10.54
C SER A 614 29.36 16.95 -10.99
N ASN A 615 29.24 18.21 -10.56
CA ASN A 615 28.25 19.15 -11.08
C ASN A 615 28.53 19.58 -12.53
N CYS A 616 29.68 19.20 -13.08
CA CYS A 616 30.10 19.46 -14.45
C CYS A 616 30.15 18.18 -15.30
N ASN A 617 29.35 17.18 -14.97
CA ASN A 617 29.28 15.97 -15.75
C ASN A 617 28.49 16.18 -17.06
N HIS A 618 28.74 15.35 -18.06
CA HIS A 618 28.11 15.50 -19.38
C HIS A 618 26.58 15.39 -19.32
N MET A 619 26.03 14.53 -18.46
CA MET A 619 24.59 14.33 -18.30
C MET A 619 23.86 15.59 -17.80
N MET A 620 24.51 16.39 -16.96
CA MET A 620 23.97 17.65 -16.44
C MET A 620 24.29 18.84 -17.34
N ILE A 621 25.47 18.86 -17.97
CA ILE A 621 25.91 19.97 -18.83
C ILE A 621 25.26 19.93 -20.22
N SER A 622 25.08 18.74 -20.81
CA SER A 622 24.47 18.60 -22.15
C SER A 622 23.04 19.11 -22.18
N ARG A 623 22.40 19.18 -21.01
CA ARG A 623 20.98 19.45 -20.81
C ARG A 623 20.11 18.43 -21.54
N ASP A 624 20.61 17.24 -21.79
CA ASP A 624 19.96 16.18 -22.56
C ASP A 624 19.16 15.25 -21.63
N LEU A 625 18.25 15.85 -20.86
CA LEU A 625 17.41 15.17 -19.88
C LEU A 625 16.01 15.75 -19.89
N ALA A 626 15.02 14.93 -19.56
CA ALA A 626 13.63 15.35 -19.38
C ALA A 626 13.50 16.55 -18.42
N PHE A 627 14.36 16.61 -17.39
CA PHE A 627 14.42 17.72 -16.44
C PHE A 627 14.60 19.09 -17.13
N TYR A 628 15.43 19.15 -18.17
CA TYR A 628 15.66 20.38 -18.91
C TYR A 628 14.58 20.60 -19.97
N ASP A 629 14.10 19.54 -20.63
CA ASP A 629 13.07 19.65 -21.67
C ASP A 629 11.73 20.17 -21.14
N ILE A 630 11.44 19.98 -19.86
CA ILE A 630 10.26 20.58 -19.21
C ILE A 630 10.46 22.04 -18.80
N LEU A 631 11.64 22.67 -18.98
CA LEU A 631 11.79 24.08 -18.66
C LEU A 631 11.02 24.94 -19.66
N PRO A 632 10.19 25.91 -19.21
CA PRO A 632 9.34 26.69 -20.11
C PRO A 632 10.10 27.39 -21.24
N SER A 633 11.24 28.01 -20.95
CA SER A 633 12.06 28.69 -21.97
C SER A 633 12.62 27.74 -23.03
N ARG A 634 13.04 26.53 -22.63
CA ARG A 634 13.48 25.51 -23.60
C ARG A 634 12.31 24.99 -24.42
N ARG A 635 11.16 24.77 -23.78
CA ARG A 635 9.98 24.24 -24.45
C ARG A 635 9.43 25.24 -25.48
N LEU A 636 9.41 26.53 -25.16
CA LEU A 636 9.05 27.60 -26.11
C LEU A 636 9.98 27.62 -27.33
N SER A 637 11.30 27.59 -27.11
CA SER A 637 12.27 27.52 -28.21
C SER A 637 12.04 26.30 -29.11
N LYS A 638 11.78 25.12 -28.54
CA LYS A 638 11.43 23.94 -29.34
C LYS A 638 10.06 24.03 -30.01
N ASN A 639 9.12 24.81 -29.45
CA ASN A 639 7.79 25.01 -30.02
C ASN A 639 7.85 25.90 -31.29
N GLU A 640 8.77 26.85 -31.33
CA GLU A 640 9.02 27.71 -32.51
C GLU A 640 9.55 26.92 -33.71
N GLU A 641 10.21 25.79 -33.46
CA GLU A 641 10.79 24.93 -34.49
C GLU A 641 9.83 23.83 -35.01
N LEU A 642 8.59 23.79 -34.51
CA LEU A 642 7.62 22.77 -34.91
C LEU A 642 7.18 22.96 -36.36
N ILE A 643 7.30 21.90 -37.16
CA ILE A 643 6.87 21.85 -38.55
C ILE A 643 5.70 20.88 -38.74
N GLU A 644 4.96 21.07 -39.84
CA GLU A 644 3.86 20.21 -40.30
C GLU A 644 2.73 19.96 -39.28
N MET A 645 2.68 20.72 -38.18
CA MET A 645 1.62 20.57 -37.17
C MET A 645 0.22 20.82 -37.77
N ASP A 646 0.12 21.52 -38.91
CA ASP A 646 -1.11 21.72 -39.66
C ASP A 646 -1.68 20.44 -40.31
N LYS A 647 -0.90 19.35 -40.37
CA LYS A 647 -1.25 18.10 -41.06
C LYS A 647 -1.83 17.01 -40.16
N VAL A 648 -1.82 17.19 -38.85
CA VAL A 648 -2.14 16.16 -37.84
C VAL A 648 -3.31 16.61 -36.95
N HIS A 649 -4.11 15.66 -36.45
CA HIS A 649 -5.14 15.99 -35.44
C HIS A 649 -4.51 16.14 -34.06
N LEU A 650 -4.92 17.16 -33.30
CA LEU A 650 -4.26 17.55 -32.06
C LEU A 650 -5.28 17.71 -30.94
N LEU A 651 -5.14 16.91 -29.88
CA LEU A 651 -6.00 16.94 -28.70
C LEU A 651 -5.14 17.03 -27.44
N SER A 652 -5.52 17.90 -26.52
CA SER A 652 -4.95 17.99 -25.18
C SER A 652 -6.02 17.80 -24.12
N ILE A 653 -5.70 16.98 -23.13
CA ILE A 653 -6.48 16.80 -21.90
C ILE A 653 -5.69 17.50 -20.80
N ALA A 654 -6.12 18.71 -20.47
CA ALA A 654 -5.53 19.51 -19.40
C ALA A 654 -6.22 19.20 -18.07
N THR A 655 -5.49 19.26 -16.98
CA THR A 655 -6.01 18.99 -15.63
C THR A 655 -5.69 20.12 -14.67
N SER A 656 -6.58 20.35 -13.71
CA SER A 656 -6.37 21.31 -12.63
C SER A 656 -6.90 20.75 -11.33
N ALA A 657 -6.04 20.61 -10.33
CA ALA A 657 -6.41 20.20 -8.98
C ALA A 657 -5.93 21.18 -7.90
N THR A 658 -5.50 22.37 -8.31
CA THR A 658 -4.92 23.46 -7.49
C THR A 658 -5.58 23.72 -6.13
N HIS A 659 -6.90 23.54 -6.04
CA HIS A 659 -7.70 23.87 -4.86
C HIS A 659 -8.34 22.66 -4.18
N HIS A 660 -8.15 21.48 -4.77
CA HIS A 660 -8.67 20.23 -4.26
C HIS A 660 -7.60 19.58 -3.39
N ARG A 661 -8.02 18.86 -2.35
CA ARG A 661 -7.08 17.92 -1.75
C ARG A 661 -6.82 16.85 -2.82
N HIS A 662 -5.64 16.27 -2.78
CA HIS A 662 -5.22 15.12 -3.56
C HIS A 662 -3.82 14.72 -3.06
N ILE A 663 -3.35 13.55 -3.45
CA ILE A 663 -2.00 13.06 -3.08
C ILE A 663 -0.86 14.05 -3.38
N LEU A 664 -0.93 14.73 -4.52
CA LEU A 664 0.04 15.73 -4.96
C LEU A 664 -0.27 17.14 -4.43
N PHE A 665 -1.20 17.30 -3.47
CA PHE A 665 -1.66 18.61 -3.00
C PHE A 665 -0.51 19.45 -2.43
N LEU A 666 0.42 18.85 -1.69
CA LEU A 666 1.59 19.58 -1.18
C LEU A 666 2.45 20.13 -2.32
N LEU A 667 2.74 19.30 -3.32
CA LEU A 667 3.53 19.71 -4.49
C LEU A 667 2.76 20.76 -5.31
N SER A 668 1.46 20.57 -5.49
CA SER A 668 0.55 21.53 -6.15
C SER A 668 0.54 22.88 -5.45
N TYR A 669 0.46 22.87 -4.12
CA TYR A 669 0.51 24.05 -3.28
C TYR A 669 1.86 24.76 -3.38
N TYR A 670 2.98 24.05 -3.25
CA TYR A 670 4.31 24.64 -3.37
C TYR A 670 4.58 25.20 -4.77
N LEU A 671 4.18 24.46 -5.82
CA LEU A 671 4.33 24.88 -7.21
C LEU A 671 3.48 26.14 -7.48
N LYS A 672 2.26 26.21 -6.96
CA LYS A 672 1.42 27.42 -7.01
C LYS A 672 2.10 28.59 -6.32
N GLN A 673 2.51 28.42 -5.06
CA GLN A 673 3.14 29.48 -4.26
C GLN A 673 4.42 30.00 -4.92
N PHE A 674 5.21 29.11 -5.51
CA PHE A 674 6.41 29.47 -6.25
C PHE A 674 6.07 30.26 -7.51
N THR A 675 5.12 29.76 -8.32
CA THR A 675 4.71 30.41 -9.57
C THR A 675 4.10 31.79 -9.32
N GLN A 676 3.28 31.95 -8.28
CA GLN A 676 2.68 33.24 -7.88
C GLN A 676 3.72 34.32 -7.50
N LYS A 677 4.90 33.90 -7.01
CA LYS A 677 5.96 34.82 -6.60
C LYS A 677 6.88 35.23 -7.75
N MET A 678 6.76 34.61 -8.92
CA MET A 678 7.53 35.00 -10.09
C MET A 678 7.06 36.35 -10.63
N GLU A 679 8.03 37.17 -11.02
CA GLU A 679 7.76 38.45 -11.69
C GLU A 679 7.16 38.23 -13.08
N GLN A 680 6.51 39.26 -13.59
CA GLN A 680 6.09 39.29 -14.98
C GLN A 680 7.32 39.15 -15.88
N HIS A 681 7.23 38.40 -16.98
CA HIS A 681 8.35 38.10 -17.88
C HIS A 681 9.51 37.29 -17.26
N ALA A 682 9.35 36.71 -16.07
CA ALA A 682 10.44 36.01 -15.38
C ALA A 682 10.98 34.77 -16.12
N LEU A 683 10.15 34.11 -16.94
CA LEU A 683 10.53 32.89 -17.66
C LEU A 683 10.73 33.10 -19.17
N TYR A 684 9.92 33.98 -19.75
CA TYR A 684 9.90 34.36 -21.17
C TYR A 684 9.05 35.63 -21.35
N ASP A 685 9.12 36.26 -22.52
CA ASP A 685 8.39 37.50 -22.77
C ASP A 685 6.88 37.24 -22.88
N GLY A 686 6.09 37.82 -21.97
CA GLY A 686 4.65 37.57 -21.87
C GLY A 686 4.27 36.51 -20.83
N PHE A 687 5.23 36.00 -20.04
CA PHE A 687 4.92 35.18 -18.89
C PHE A 687 4.08 35.95 -17.84
N GLU A 688 2.92 35.38 -17.52
CA GLU A 688 2.00 35.88 -16.51
C GLU A 688 1.79 34.82 -15.41
N SER A 689 2.31 35.10 -14.21
CA SER A 689 2.21 34.19 -13.07
C SER A 689 0.77 33.83 -12.70
N GLU A 690 -0.18 34.75 -12.88
CA GLU A 690 -1.61 34.53 -12.62
C GLU A 690 -2.24 33.46 -13.53
N LYS A 691 -1.80 33.34 -14.79
CA LYS A 691 -2.27 32.30 -15.72
C LYS A 691 -1.66 30.94 -15.37
N TRP A 692 -0.39 30.95 -14.96
CA TRP A 692 0.39 29.73 -14.70
C TRP A 692 0.20 29.13 -13.30
N GLN A 693 -0.37 29.87 -12.35
CA GLN A 693 -0.47 29.42 -10.95
C GLN A 693 -1.32 28.15 -10.75
N HIS A 694 -2.28 27.89 -11.63
CA HIS A 694 -3.10 26.68 -11.59
C HIS A 694 -2.32 25.48 -12.12
N ASN A 695 -2.42 24.35 -11.43
CA ASN A 695 -1.66 23.15 -11.75
C ASN A 695 -2.36 21.87 -11.24
N ASP A 696 -1.83 20.73 -11.65
CA ASP A 696 -2.33 19.39 -11.32
C ASP A 696 -1.46 18.64 -10.29
N GLY A 697 -0.49 19.34 -9.69
CA GLY A 697 0.54 18.78 -8.82
C GLY A 697 1.91 18.62 -9.46
N VAL A 698 2.04 18.63 -10.79
CA VAL A 698 3.35 18.50 -11.47
C VAL A 698 3.50 19.52 -12.59
N VAL A 699 2.44 19.77 -13.35
CA VAL A 699 2.46 20.65 -14.53
C VAL A 699 1.40 21.74 -14.38
N ASN A 700 1.78 22.97 -14.70
CA ASN A 700 0.87 24.11 -14.72
C ASN A 700 -0.24 23.87 -15.77
N THR A 701 -1.50 24.02 -15.40
CA THR A 701 -2.67 23.75 -16.24
C THR A 701 -2.61 24.55 -17.54
N TRP A 702 -2.13 25.80 -17.48
CA TRP A 702 -1.94 26.65 -18.66
C TRP A 702 -1.05 25.98 -19.72
N SER A 703 0.08 25.43 -19.29
CA SER A 703 1.04 24.76 -20.17
C SER A 703 0.52 23.49 -20.81
N GLN A 704 -0.50 22.85 -20.23
CA GLN A 704 -1.05 21.59 -20.74
C GLN A 704 -1.94 21.77 -21.96
N ARG A 705 -2.43 22.99 -22.21
CA ARG A 705 -3.48 23.22 -23.20
C ARG A 705 -2.97 23.07 -24.63
N TYR A 706 -1.79 23.60 -24.92
CA TYR A 706 -1.14 23.53 -26.24
C TYR A 706 0.31 24.05 -26.14
N PRO A 707 1.14 23.81 -27.17
CA PRO A 707 2.46 24.40 -27.28
C PRO A 707 2.34 25.90 -27.60
N HIS A 708 2.60 26.77 -26.63
CA HIS A 708 2.62 28.22 -26.83
C HIS A 708 3.87 28.64 -27.63
N LEU A 709 3.79 29.80 -28.27
CA LEU A 709 4.88 30.49 -28.96
C LEU A 709 5.12 31.85 -28.30
N ASP A 710 6.36 32.35 -28.34
CA ASP A 710 6.73 33.63 -27.73
C ASP A 710 6.10 34.83 -28.46
N SER A 711 5.90 34.71 -29.79
CA SER A 711 5.47 35.84 -30.64
C SER A 711 4.00 35.83 -31.08
N PHE A 712 3.24 34.74 -30.90
CA PHE A 712 1.84 34.65 -31.35
C PHE A 712 1.10 33.52 -30.60
N ASP A 713 0.08 33.84 -29.80
CA ASP A 713 -0.77 32.84 -29.16
C ASP A 713 -1.76 32.27 -30.20
N GLN A 714 -1.48 31.08 -30.73
CA GLN A 714 -2.56 30.27 -31.32
C GLN A 714 -3.49 29.85 -30.18
N THR A 715 -4.71 30.37 -30.13
CA THR A 715 -5.66 29.93 -29.09
C THR A 715 -6.11 28.50 -29.38
N ALA A 716 -5.81 27.54 -28.48
CA ALA A 716 -6.51 26.27 -28.52
C ALA A 716 -8.02 26.50 -28.39
N LEU A 717 -8.78 25.76 -29.18
CA LEU A 717 -10.23 25.76 -29.10
C LEU A 717 -10.66 24.86 -27.93
N ASP A 718 -11.65 25.31 -27.17
CA ASP A 718 -12.25 24.43 -26.15
C ASP A 718 -12.90 23.24 -26.86
N HIS A 719 -12.56 22.02 -26.43
CA HIS A 719 -13.15 20.82 -27.00
C HIS A 719 -14.63 20.76 -26.62
N VAL A 720 -15.52 20.75 -27.63
CA VAL A 720 -16.97 20.62 -27.47
C VAL A 720 -17.38 19.22 -27.88
N GLU A 721 -18.11 18.51 -27.01
CA GLU A 721 -18.67 17.19 -27.31
C GLU A 721 -19.52 17.26 -28.60
N ASN A 722 -19.20 16.41 -29.58
CA ASN A 722 -19.78 16.34 -30.94
C ASN A 722 -19.33 17.43 -31.94
N GLY A 723 -18.29 18.21 -31.66
CA GLY A 723 -17.69 19.12 -32.63
C GLY A 723 -16.73 18.41 -33.61
N THR A 724 -16.72 18.79 -34.88
CA THR A 724 -15.73 18.30 -35.85
C THR A 724 -14.35 18.91 -35.55
N MET A 725 -13.35 18.06 -35.29
CA MET A 725 -11.99 18.49 -34.98
C MET A 725 -11.10 18.51 -36.23
N MET A 726 -10.69 19.69 -36.67
CA MET A 726 -9.87 19.86 -37.86
C MET A 726 -8.37 19.58 -37.58
N LYS A 727 -7.66 19.08 -38.59
CA LYS A 727 -6.20 18.99 -38.57
C LYS A 727 -5.59 20.38 -38.40
N GLY A 728 -4.47 20.45 -37.69
CA GLY A 728 -3.74 21.69 -37.51
C GLY A 728 -4.24 22.63 -36.42
N GLN A 729 -5.26 22.24 -35.68
CA GLN A 729 -5.78 23.00 -34.55
C GLN A 729 -5.70 22.16 -33.29
N TRP A 730 -5.17 22.76 -32.21
CA TRP A 730 -5.22 22.17 -30.88
C TRP A 730 -6.60 22.36 -30.29
N TYR A 731 -7.23 21.25 -29.90
CA TYR A 731 -8.43 21.28 -29.09
C TYR A 731 -8.09 20.83 -27.67
N CYS A 732 -8.58 21.56 -26.68
CA CYS A 732 -8.26 21.32 -25.28
C CYS A 732 -9.52 20.97 -24.49
N LYS A 733 -9.51 19.83 -23.80
CA LYS A 733 -10.50 19.48 -22.77
C LYS A 733 -9.87 19.67 -21.39
N THR A 734 -10.34 20.66 -20.65
CA THR A 734 -9.84 20.91 -19.28
C THR A 734 -10.72 20.18 -18.26
N LEU A 735 -10.11 19.28 -17.50
CA LEU A 735 -10.76 18.52 -16.43
C LEU A 735 -10.39 19.15 -15.08
N ASN A 736 -11.35 19.86 -14.50
CA ASN A 736 -11.22 20.37 -13.14
C ASN A 736 -11.30 19.23 -12.12
N ASP A 737 -10.64 19.42 -10.98
CA ASP A 737 -10.61 18.52 -9.83
C ASP A 737 -9.87 17.21 -10.11
N ARG A 738 -8.99 17.24 -11.10
CA ARG A 738 -8.20 16.09 -11.56
C ARG A 738 -6.72 16.43 -11.45
N ASN A 739 -5.94 15.53 -10.84
CA ASN A 739 -4.50 15.72 -10.63
C ASN A 739 -3.68 15.12 -11.78
N HIS A 740 -2.35 15.18 -11.66
CA HIS A 740 -1.43 14.70 -12.69
C HIS A 740 -1.53 13.19 -13.00
N LEU A 741 -2.12 12.38 -12.12
CA LEU A 741 -2.35 10.95 -12.36
C LEU A 741 -3.57 10.68 -13.26
N CYS A 742 -4.21 11.71 -13.81
CA CYS A 742 -5.28 11.56 -14.80
C CYS A 742 -4.85 10.68 -15.99
N GLY A 743 -5.72 9.75 -16.38
CA GLY A 743 -5.47 8.79 -17.47
C GLY A 743 -4.50 7.67 -17.11
N THR A 744 -3.96 7.61 -15.90
CA THR A 744 -3.09 6.51 -15.46
C THR A 744 -3.88 5.44 -14.71
N HIS A 745 -3.24 4.35 -14.29
CA HIS A 745 -3.89 3.30 -13.49
C HIS A 745 -4.50 3.82 -12.18
N TRP A 746 -3.97 4.91 -11.62
CA TRP A 746 -4.49 5.50 -10.36
C TRP A 746 -5.69 6.42 -10.58
N ASP A 747 -6.19 6.53 -11.80
CA ASP A 747 -7.37 7.31 -12.13
C ASP A 747 -8.61 6.42 -12.26
N GLU A 748 -9.53 6.54 -11.31
CA GLU A 748 -10.81 5.82 -11.31
C GLU A 748 -11.70 6.14 -12.52
N LYS A 749 -11.55 7.32 -13.13
CA LYS A 749 -12.28 7.78 -14.32
C LYS A 749 -11.50 7.55 -15.62
N ALA A 750 -10.38 6.83 -15.57
CA ALA A 750 -9.55 6.61 -16.74
C ALA A 750 -10.32 5.89 -17.86
N CYS A 751 -11.16 4.90 -17.52
CA CYS A 751 -11.98 4.18 -18.49
C CYS A 751 -12.88 5.11 -19.31
N ASP A 752 -13.58 6.02 -18.66
CA ASP A 752 -14.48 6.97 -19.32
C ASP A 752 -13.68 7.93 -20.20
N LEU A 753 -12.54 8.42 -19.70
CA LEU A 753 -11.63 9.27 -20.47
C LEU A 753 -11.10 8.57 -21.73
N TYR A 754 -10.70 7.30 -21.64
CA TYR A 754 -10.20 6.56 -22.80
C TYR A 754 -11.29 6.18 -23.78
N ASN A 755 -12.51 5.90 -23.32
CA ASN A 755 -13.65 5.69 -24.22
C ASN A 755 -13.89 6.94 -25.09
N ASP A 756 -13.83 8.13 -24.49
CA ASP A 756 -13.96 9.42 -25.18
C ASP A 756 -12.82 9.64 -26.19
N ILE A 757 -11.57 9.50 -25.73
CA ILE A 757 -10.37 9.67 -26.56
C ILE A 757 -10.38 8.70 -27.76
N PHE A 758 -10.66 7.42 -27.54
CA PHE A 758 -10.68 6.44 -28.62
C PHE A 758 -11.89 6.61 -29.53
N GLY A 759 -13.03 7.02 -29.01
CA GLY A 759 -14.17 7.43 -29.83
C GLY A 759 -13.79 8.54 -30.81
N GLN A 760 -13.03 9.53 -30.34
CA GLN A 760 -12.53 10.62 -31.17
C GLN A 760 -11.48 10.15 -32.20
N MET A 761 -10.58 9.24 -31.83
CA MET A 761 -9.60 8.66 -32.77
C MET A 761 -10.28 7.88 -33.90
N ILE A 762 -11.31 7.08 -33.58
CA ILE A 762 -12.11 6.34 -34.56
C ILE A 762 -12.78 7.30 -35.55
N ALA A 763 -13.26 8.46 -35.07
CA ALA A 763 -13.82 9.48 -35.94
C ALA A 763 -12.79 10.06 -36.94
N TRP A 764 -11.53 10.24 -36.54
CA TRP A 764 -10.49 10.68 -37.48
C TRP A 764 -10.03 9.61 -38.45
N GLU A 765 -10.20 8.33 -38.10
CA GLU A 765 -9.94 7.24 -39.04
C GLU A 765 -10.96 7.21 -40.16
N SER A 766 -12.22 7.54 -39.88
CA SER A 766 -13.29 7.56 -40.89
C SER A 766 -13.24 8.77 -41.83
N GLU A 767 -12.60 9.88 -41.44
CA GLU A 767 -12.32 11.04 -42.32
C GLU A 767 -11.32 10.74 -43.45
N THR A 768 -10.63 9.60 -43.40
CA THR A 768 -9.67 9.14 -44.42
C THR A 768 -10.24 8.22 -45.51
N GLN A 769 -11.57 7.97 -45.52
CA GLN A 769 -12.30 7.41 -46.67
C GLN A 769 -12.98 8.53 -47.46
#